data_AF-A0A7R9FIM3-F1
#
_entry.id   AF-A0A7R9FIM3-F1
#
_cell.length_a   1.000
_cell.length_b   1.000
_cell.length_c   1.000
_cell.angle_alpha   90.00
_cell.angle_beta   90.00
_cell.angle_gamma   90.00
#
_symmetry.space_group_name_H-M   'P 1'
#
loop_
_entity.id
_entity.type
_entity.pdbx_description
1 polymer ?
#
loop_
_entity_poly.entity_id
_entity_poly.type
_entity_poly.pdbx_seq_one_letter_code
_entity_poly.pdbx_strand_id
1 'polypeptide(L)'
;MLLCVTLVTLPPVLPLLESVLSTGVHESTYDMTRQAVVCASAWFQLGVALPDCDRLADNLVALVFQTGSLPHHLALGLCELILDTLSNMVTHPNTHKYPESCLQMLHKLLVLRQASVPFYQELLSSVYTLFISLCESHSRLLLDTLLVDGASKRDILQVLQIILECSDSAGVYPTEETTSQLAFSYWFILQDDIIGSETQHYSLYVSMLSPVYRRLAEILLRKSMLPETDETWTSDEKELLRCYRQDAADTMVAHLTCSSQTSSPWPPQQLRPTNLAMFYYQMYCYNVLREDLLKLLHSKLEDALLKFDKDPSQWQPLESCLHAFLSVSECVQTSETDNLPKFLATLQKLPFQQLDVRVMSTVLDAIGAYAEWINGHPEVLTSVIPLLVMGLGTPQVAPSATLALKDLTRDCQNCMGPFAHHILQASQDALRCNQLKLSECVRLMYTVGRVLAVLPMESIMNYLNQMLMPYVEELHVLVTLEINTVTKLAILSRLKMLSMLFATLDVQGEGDISRFPQPVFLVLQRILPVIQAIVHVWCSDAQVIEVVCSVLKNAVATLLDQSLPLVADMTQILVKSYQLQPHPAALDLARQFVIMYGRNKSHVKLMQSLLCELSSITLHMTAPPHCQNISEYSDILEAFFNLLAQVLKKNAELLASAESLELEKLFQCGILALSVPEALTVKASSSFLVNFISQSTELALLFSVVQSNGESLTLRILRNIGGESPRSALEPLADLLLTMNKKHCDSLSRWLNTTICSEPQPLPRSTVSQRELFVKMVLRERANKRKLQETVREFSLICRGLVGTEYAAKLSPYF
;
A
#
# COMPACT_ATOMS: atom_id res chain seq x y z
N MET A 1 -3.19 13.30 35.04
CA MET A 1 -3.74 12.13 35.75
C MET A 1 -4.40 12.59 37.05
N LEU A 2 -5.73 12.71 37.07
CA LEU A 2 -6.65 12.75 38.24
C LEU A 2 -8.00 13.36 37.83
N LEU A 3 -8.70 12.69 36.91
CA LEU A 3 -10.15 12.82 36.70
C LEU A 3 -10.65 11.45 36.22
N CYS A 4 -10.46 10.45 37.09
CA CYS A 4 -11.33 9.27 37.13
C CYS A 4 -12.76 9.80 37.26
N VAL A 5 -13.67 9.42 36.37
CA VAL A 5 -14.51 8.23 36.56
C VAL A 5 -15.22 8.26 37.93
N THR A 6 -15.75 9.42 38.31
CA THR A 6 -16.84 9.48 39.27
C THR A 6 -18.16 9.37 38.50
N LEU A 7 -18.65 8.13 38.40
CA LEU A 7 -20.08 7.81 38.55
C LEU A 7 -21.05 8.80 37.87
N VAL A 8 -21.12 8.77 36.54
CA VAL A 8 -22.42 9.06 35.90
C VAL A 8 -23.30 7.85 36.23
N THR A 9 -24.34 8.09 37.00
CA THR A 9 -25.19 7.07 37.65
C THR A 9 -25.82 6.12 36.63
N LEU A 10 -25.19 4.96 36.45
CA LEU A 10 -25.75 3.74 35.84
C LEU A 10 -27.00 3.16 36.57
N PRO A 11 -27.20 3.30 37.90
CA PRO A 11 -28.26 2.58 38.62
C PRO A 11 -29.72 2.88 38.23
N PRO A 12 -30.16 4.12 37.89
CA PRO A 12 -31.57 4.37 37.59
C PRO A 12 -31.95 4.14 36.12
N VAL A 13 -30.99 4.11 35.19
CA VAL A 13 -31.29 4.09 33.75
C VAL A 13 -31.64 2.69 33.27
N LEU A 14 -30.85 1.67 33.62
CA LEU A 14 -31.13 0.29 33.18
C LEU A 14 -32.51 -0.21 33.66
N PRO A 15 -32.89 -0.07 34.95
CA PRO A 15 -34.21 -0.52 35.40
C PRO A 15 -35.36 0.27 34.75
N LEU A 16 -35.16 1.55 34.45
CA LEU A 16 -36.14 2.35 33.72
C LEU A 16 -36.31 1.83 32.30
N LEU A 17 -35.22 1.58 31.58
CA LEU A 17 -35.24 1.00 30.24
C LEU A 17 -35.88 -0.39 30.25
N GLU A 18 -35.54 -1.25 31.20
CA GLU A 18 -36.18 -2.55 31.38
C GLU A 18 -37.70 -2.41 31.56
N SER A 19 -38.15 -1.48 32.40
CA SER A 19 -39.58 -1.27 32.63
C SER A 19 -40.32 -0.83 31.37
N VAL A 20 -39.73 0.10 30.58
CA VAL A 20 -40.34 0.62 29.35
C VAL A 20 -40.32 -0.42 28.23
N LEU A 21 -39.22 -1.16 28.08
CA LEU A 21 -39.09 -2.18 27.04
C LEU A 21 -39.95 -3.43 27.34
N SER A 22 -40.23 -3.71 28.62
CA SER A 22 -41.10 -4.84 29.02
C SER A 22 -42.58 -4.64 28.69
N THR A 23 -43.04 -3.39 28.48
CA THR A 23 -44.46 -3.12 28.15
C THR A 23 -44.86 -3.53 26.73
N GLY A 24 -43.87 -3.87 25.89
CA GLY A 24 -44.07 -4.27 24.51
C GLY A 24 -44.39 -3.10 23.57
N VAL A 25 -44.48 -3.41 22.27
CA VAL A 25 -44.63 -2.41 21.21
C VAL A 25 -46.01 -2.44 20.58
N HIS A 26 -46.66 -1.26 20.59
CA HIS A 26 -47.89 -0.96 19.88
C HIS A 26 -47.75 0.40 19.18
N GLU A 27 -48.66 0.72 18.26
CA GLU A 27 -48.62 1.99 17.51
C GLU A 27 -48.63 3.23 18.43
N SER A 28 -49.29 3.14 19.59
CA SER A 28 -49.33 4.20 20.61
C SER A 28 -48.06 4.31 21.47
N THR A 29 -47.25 3.25 21.56
CA THR A 29 -46.02 3.20 22.37
C THR A 29 -44.75 3.20 21.53
N TYR A 30 -44.89 3.27 20.20
CA TYR A 30 -43.78 3.21 19.24
C TYR A 30 -42.68 4.24 19.54
N ASP A 31 -43.03 5.53 19.66
CA ASP A 31 -42.04 6.59 19.86
C ASP A 31 -41.29 6.44 21.20
N MET A 32 -42.00 6.03 22.25
CA MET A 32 -41.37 5.77 23.55
C MET A 32 -40.41 4.59 23.47
N THR A 33 -40.82 3.50 22.81
CA THR A 33 -39.96 2.31 22.67
C THR A 33 -38.75 2.63 21.81
N ARG A 34 -38.94 3.29 20.66
CA ARG A 34 -37.85 3.74 19.80
C ARG A 34 -36.84 4.59 20.56
N GLN A 35 -37.32 5.56 21.34
CA GLN A 35 -36.43 6.42 22.14
C GLN A 35 -35.73 5.65 23.27
N ALA A 36 -36.39 4.66 23.88
CA ALA A 36 -35.77 3.78 24.87
C ALA A 36 -34.64 2.94 24.24
N VAL A 37 -34.82 2.42 23.02
CA VAL A 37 -33.78 1.68 22.30
C VAL A 37 -32.61 2.60 21.91
N VAL A 38 -32.87 3.80 21.40
CA VAL A 38 -31.82 4.80 21.12
C VAL A 38 -31.02 5.14 22.40
N CYS A 39 -31.73 5.32 23.52
CA CYS A 39 -31.11 5.57 24.82
C CYS A 39 -30.21 4.39 25.21
N ALA A 40 -30.72 3.15 25.16
CA ALA A 40 -29.95 1.94 25.47
C ALA A 40 -28.66 1.86 24.63
N SER A 41 -28.76 2.09 23.31
CA SER A 41 -27.63 2.09 22.39
C SER A 41 -26.55 3.11 22.78
N ALA A 42 -26.94 4.35 23.12
CA ALA A 42 -26.00 5.38 23.57
C ALA A 42 -25.30 5.01 24.89
N TRP A 43 -25.99 4.33 25.80
CA TRP A 43 -25.39 3.86 27.05
C TRP A 43 -24.42 2.70 26.83
N PHE A 44 -24.71 1.78 25.91
CA PHE A 44 -23.80 0.68 25.59
C PHE A 44 -22.47 1.16 25.02
N GLN A 45 -22.45 2.27 24.27
CA GLN A 45 -21.20 2.91 23.82
C GLN A 45 -20.32 3.43 24.96
N LEU A 46 -20.87 3.66 26.16
CA LEU A 46 -20.13 4.12 27.34
C LEU A 46 -19.56 2.97 28.19
N GLY A 47 -19.88 1.71 27.86
CA GLY A 47 -19.29 0.52 28.49
C GLY A 47 -19.98 0.02 29.74
N VAL A 48 -21.26 -0.32 29.61
CA VAL A 48 -22.04 -1.05 30.62
C VAL A 48 -21.51 -2.50 30.76
N ALA A 49 -21.52 -3.05 31.97
CA ALA A 49 -21.13 -4.43 32.20
C ALA A 49 -22.17 -5.40 31.62
N LEU A 50 -21.74 -6.32 30.76
CA LEU A 50 -22.62 -7.26 30.06
C LEU A 50 -23.54 -8.10 31.00
N PRO A 51 -23.08 -8.56 32.18
CA PRO A 51 -23.96 -9.32 33.11
C PRO A 51 -25.17 -8.52 33.61
N ASP A 52 -25.06 -7.19 33.71
CA ASP A 52 -26.14 -6.33 34.18
C ASP A 52 -27.20 -6.07 33.09
N CYS A 53 -26.92 -6.45 31.84
CA CYS A 53 -27.80 -6.23 30.69
C CYS A 53 -28.67 -7.44 30.34
N ASP A 54 -28.61 -8.53 31.11
CA ASP A 54 -29.21 -9.82 30.74
C ASP A 54 -30.72 -9.74 30.46
N ARG A 55 -31.47 -9.05 31.32
CA ARG A 55 -32.92 -8.83 31.16
C ARG A 55 -33.25 -7.90 30.02
N LEU A 56 -32.42 -6.88 29.83
CA LEU A 56 -32.60 -5.90 28.77
C LEU A 56 -32.39 -6.56 27.41
N ALA A 57 -31.44 -7.48 27.29
CA ALA A 57 -31.26 -8.31 26.11
C ALA A 57 -32.46 -9.20 25.81
N ASP A 58 -33.05 -9.87 26.81
CA ASP A 58 -34.27 -10.67 26.63
C ASP A 58 -35.43 -9.82 26.10
N ASN A 59 -35.60 -8.62 26.66
CA ASN A 59 -36.63 -7.67 26.21
C ASN A 59 -36.36 -7.22 24.77
N LEU A 60 -35.12 -6.87 24.41
CA LEU A 60 -34.78 -6.47 23.04
C LEU A 60 -35.02 -7.60 22.04
N VAL A 61 -34.62 -8.84 22.36
CA VAL A 61 -34.89 -10.00 21.49
C VAL A 61 -36.39 -10.24 21.37
N ALA A 62 -37.15 -10.17 22.46
CA ALA A 62 -38.62 -10.31 22.41
C ALA A 62 -39.27 -9.20 21.58
N LEU A 63 -38.77 -7.98 21.65
CA LEU A 63 -39.26 -6.84 20.87
C LEU A 63 -39.14 -7.06 19.36
N VAL A 64 -38.06 -7.72 18.90
CA VAL A 64 -37.90 -8.10 17.47
C VAL A 64 -39.05 -8.98 16.97
N PHE A 65 -39.64 -9.82 17.82
CA PHE A 65 -40.80 -10.65 17.46
C PHE A 65 -42.13 -9.90 17.57
N GLN A 66 -42.21 -8.91 18.46
CA GLN A 66 -43.44 -8.14 18.69
C GLN A 66 -43.68 -7.05 17.64
N THR A 67 -42.62 -6.60 16.95
CA THR A 67 -42.71 -5.60 15.86
C THR A 67 -43.60 -6.05 14.70
N GLY A 68 -43.84 -7.35 14.52
CA GLY A 68 -44.76 -7.87 13.51
C GLY A 68 -46.21 -7.39 13.65
N SER A 69 -46.56 -6.78 14.79
CA SER A 69 -47.87 -6.14 15.02
C SER A 69 -47.98 -4.70 14.50
N LEU A 70 -46.88 -4.09 14.07
CA LEU A 70 -46.81 -2.71 13.57
C LEU A 70 -46.97 -2.63 12.03
N PRO A 71 -47.27 -1.43 11.49
CA PRO A 71 -47.15 -1.16 10.05
C PRO A 71 -45.73 -1.44 9.53
N HIS A 72 -45.62 -2.01 8.33
CA HIS A 72 -44.35 -2.50 7.73
C HIS A 72 -43.16 -1.54 7.85
N HIS A 73 -43.35 -0.26 7.48
CA HIS A 73 -42.29 0.76 7.51
C HIS A 73 -41.78 1.10 8.92
N LEU A 74 -42.66 1.09 9.93
CA LEU A 74 -42.29 1.35 11.33
C LEU A 74 -41.64 0.11 11.96
N ALA A 75 -42.16 -1.07 11.62
CA ALA A 75 -41.64 -2.34 12.08
C ALA A 75 -40.18 -2.54 11.61
N LEU A 76 -39.90 -2.26 10.33
CA LEU A 76 -38.56 -2.43 9.75
C LEU A 76 -37.52 -1.54 10.44
N GLY A 77 -37.75 -0.23 10.50
CA GLY A 77 -36.80 0.72 11.09
C GLY A 77 -36.58 0.52 12.60
N LEU A 78 -37.59 0.04 13.33
CA LEU A 78 -37.42 -0.31 14.75
C LEU A 78 -36.62 -1.62 14.91
N CYS A 79 -36.83 -2.62 14.06
CA CYS A 79 -36.06 -3.86 14.10
C CYS A 79 -34.58 -3.62 13.80
N GLU A 80 -34.25 -2.84 12.78
CA GLU A 80 -32.85 -2.46 12.46
C GLU A 80 -32.18 -1.79 13.67
N LEU A 81 -32.87 -0.82 14.27
CA LEU A 81 -32.38 -0.13 15.46
C LEU A 81 -32.16 -1.08 16.66
N ILE A 82 -33.06 -2.05 16.86
CA ILE A 82 -32.91 -3.06 17.92
C ILE A 82 -31.70 -3.97 17.63
N LEU A 83 -31.54 -4.44 16.40
CA LEU A 83 -30.41 -5.29 16.00
C LEU A 83 -29.07 -4.55 16.15
N ASP A 84 -29.00 -3.28 15.73
CA ASP A 84 -27.83 -2.43 15.95
C ASP A 84 -27.52 -2.22 17.43
N THR A 85 -28.57 -2.08 18.25
CA THR A 85 -28.42 -1.93 19.71
C THR A 85 -27.89 -3.21 20.36
N LEU A 86 -28.40 -4.37 19.93
CA LEU A 86 -27.88 -5.69 20.33
C LEU A 86 -26.42 -5.87 19.90
N SER A 87 -26.06 -5.41 18.69
CA SER A 87 -24.69 -5.44 18.17
C SER A 87 -23.77 -4.58 19.03
N ASN A 88 -24.16 -3.34 19.35
CA ASN A 88 -23.39 -2.44 20.22
C ASN A 88 -23.19 -3.02 21.64
N MET A 89 -24.15 -3.78 22.15
CA MET A 89 -24.06 -4.43 23.46
C MET A 89 -23.00 -5.53 23.49
N VAL A 90 -22.89 -6.35 22.43
CA VAL A 90 -21.95 -7.49 22.39
C VAL A 90 -20.55 -7.13 21.89
N THR A 91 -20.41 -6.06 21.11
CA THR A 91 -19.15 -5.60 20.49
C THR A 91 -18.35 -4.60 21.34
N HIS A 92 -18.87 -4.19 22.51
CA HIS A 92 -18.21 -3.18 23.34
C HIS A 92 -16.79 -3.64 23.80
N PRO A 93 -15.73 -2.82 23.76
CA PRO A 93 -14.35 -3.26 24.02
C PRO A 93 -14.10 -3.94 25.38
N ASN A 94 -14.97 -3.74 26.39
CA ASN A 94 -14.86 -4.40 27.70
C ASN A 94 -15.54 -5.78 27.79
N THR A 95 -16.27 -6.23 26.78
CA THR A 95 -17.05 -7.49 26.83
C THR A 95 -16.15 -8.74 26.95
N HIS A 96 -14.90 -8.69 26.47
CA HIS A 96 -13.91 -9.75 26.66
C HIS A 96 -13.66 -10.13 28.13
N LYS A 97 -14.02 -9.27 29.09
CA LYS A 97 -13.93 -9.54 30.54
C LYS A 97 -15.02 -10.50 31.04
N TYR A 98 -16.05 -10.78 30.25
CA TYR A 98 -17.25 -11.53 30.66
C TYR A 98 -17.58 -12.68 29.68
N PRO A 99 -16.70 -13.69 29.52
CA PRO A 99 -16.84 -14.73 28.48
C PRO A 99 -18.13 -15.56 28.60
N GLU A 100 -18.51 -15.96 29.81
CA GLU A 100 -19.74 -16.74 30.05
C GLU A 100 -21.00 -15.97 29.64
N SER A 101 -21.06 -14.67 29.92
CA SER A 101 -22.17 -13.81 29.53
C SER A 101 -22.24 -13.63 28.01
N CYS A 102 -21.10 -13.60 27.31
CA CYS A 102 -21.08 -13.59 25.84
C CYS A 102 -21.68 -14.89 25.26
N LEU A 103 -21.36 -16.05 25.82
CA LEU A 103 -21.92 -17.34 25.38
C LEU A 103 -23.43 -17.44 25.67
N GLN A 104 -23.88 -16.95 26.83
CA GLN A 104 -25.32 -16.86 27.13
C GLN A 104 -26.05 -15.93 26.17
N MET A 105 -25.43 -14.80 25.80
CA MET A 105 -25.98 -13.90 24.80
C MET A 105 -26.10 -14.55 23.44
N LEU A 106 -25.08 -15.30 23.01
CA LEU A 106 -25.11 -16.05 21.76
C LEU A 106 -26.30 -17.01 21.71
N HIS A 107 -26.54 -17.75 22.79
CA HIS A 107 -27.69 -18.65 22.91
C HIS A 107 -29.03 -17.92 22.75
N LYS A 108 -29.19 -16.74 23.37
CA LYS A 108 -30.39 -15.91 23.26
C LYS A 108 -30.60 -15.39 21.83
N LEU A 109 -29.52 -14.97 21.16
CA LEU A 109 -29.58 -14.44 19.79
C LEU A 109 -29.89 -15.52 18.75
N LEU A 110 -29.50 -16.79 18.97
CA LEU A 110 -29.78 -17.89 18.05
C LEU A 110 -31.28 -18.10 17.75
N VAL A 111 -32.17 -17.69 18.66
CA VAL A 111 -33.63 -17.73 18.47
C VAL A 111 -34.07 -16.87 17.28
N LEU A 112 -33.35 -15.78 16.98
CA LEU A 112 -33.63 -14.89 15.85
C LEU A 112 -33.58 -15.60 14.49
N ARG A 113 -32.82 -16.71 14.38
CA ARG A 113 -32.75 -17.52 13.16
C ARG A 113 -34.05 -18.28 12.87
N GLN A 114 -34.79 -18.68 13.90
CA GLN A 114 -36.01 -19.50 13.75
C GLN A 114 -37.20 -18.69 13.23
N ALA A 115 -37.05 -17.37 13.10
CA ALA A 115 -38.05 -16.43 12.60
C ALA A 115 -38.15 -16.43 11.06
N SER A 116 -38.48 -17.57 10.44
CA SER A 116 -38.60 -17.67 8.97
C SER A 116 -39.95 -17.11 8.46
N VAL A 117 -40.13 -15.78 8.51
CA VAL A 117 -41.31 -15.07 7.98
C VAL A 117 -40.87 -14.17 6.83
N PRO A 118 -41.68 -13.95 5.76
CA PRO A 118 -41.33 -13.04 4.65
C PRO A 118 -40.86 -11.64 5.08
N PHE A 119 -41.36 -11.14 6.21
CA PHE A 119 -40.95 -9.87 6.83
C PHE A 119 -39.46 -9.84 7.24
N TYR A 120 -38.89 -10.96 7.68
CA TYR A 120 -37.49 -11.04 8.10
C TYR A 120 -36.50 -11.22 6.94
N GLN A 121 -36.98 -11.47 5.72
CA GLN A 121 -36.09 -11.58 4.56
C GLN A 121 -35.44 -10.23 4.20
N GLU A 122 -36.15 -9.12 4.41
CA GLU A 122 -35.61 -7.75 4.28
C GLU A 122 -34.60 -7.41 5.39
N LEU A 123 -34.74 -8.02 6.57
CA LEU A 123 -33.87 -7.83 7.74
C LEU A 123 -32.73 -8.85 7.82
N LEU A 124 -32.64 -9.78 6.87
CA LEU A 124 -31.69 -10.89 6.90
C LEU A 124 -30.23 -10.39 6.93
N SER A 125 -29.94 -9.30 6.21
CA SER A 125 -28.63 -8.64 6.24
C SER A 125 -28.28 -8.15 7.65
N SER A 126 -29.18 -7.45 8.33
CA SER A 126 -28.99 -6.94 9.69
C SER A 126 -28.81 -8.07 10.72
N VAL A 127 -29.53 -9.18 10.55
CA VAL A 127 -29.36 -10.38 11.38
C VAL A 127 -27.99 -11.02 11.16
N TYR A 128 -27.55 -11.17 9.91
CA TYR A 128 -26.20 -11.66 9.61
C TYR A 128 -25.12 -10.74 10.20
N THR A 129 -25.25 -9.42 10.03
CA THR A 129 -24.33 -8.44 10.60
C THR A 129 -24.21 -8.57 12.11
N LEU A 130 -25.31 -8.82 12.83
CA LEU A 130 -25.29 -9.05 14.28
C LEU A 130 -24.50 -10.31 14.66
N PHE A 131 -24.72 -11.43 13.97
CA PHE A 131 -23.98 -12.66 14.26
C PHE A 131 -22.50 -12.52 13.90
N ILE A 132 -22.19 -11.88 12.76
CA ILE A 132 -20.84 -11.62 12.30
C ILE A 132 -20.11 -10.72 13.30
N SER A 133 -20.68 -9.59 13.70
CA SER A 133 -20.04 -8.64 14.63
C SER A 133 -19.75 -9.26 16.00
N LEU A 134 -20.65 -10.11 16.50
CA LEU A 134 -20.43 -10.88 17.72
C LEU A 134 -19.25 -11.84 17.55
N CYS A 135 -19.21 -12.57 16.45
CA CYS A 135 -18.18 -13.58 16.23
C CYS A 135 -16.80 -12.97 15.93
N GLU A 136 -16.75 -11.80 15.30
CA GLU A 136 -15.51 -11.02 15.11
C GLU A 136 -14.96 -10.49 16.44
N SER A 137 -15.84 -10.05 17.34
CA SER A 137 -15.42 -9.51 18.64
C SER A 137 -14.91 -10.60 19.61
N HIS A 138 -15.39 -11.83 19.46
CA HIS A 138 -15.19 -12.93 20.41
C HIS A 138 -14.63 -14.20 19.77
N SER A 139 -13.98 -14.10 18.61
CA SER A 139 -13.47 -15.23 17.80
C SER A 139 -12.66 -16.26 18.60
N ARG A 140 -11.70 -15.81 19.42
CA ARG A 140 -10.88 -16.69 20.27
C ARG A 140 -11.69 -17.45 21.31
N LEU A 141 -12.65 -16.78 21.95
CA LEU A 141 -13.55 -17.42 22.92
C LEU A 141 -14.36 -18.53 22.24
N LEU A 142 -14.85 -18.29 21.02
CA LEU A 142 -15.58 -19.29 20.26
C LEU A 142 -14.69 -20.48 19.89
N LEU A 143 -13.45 -20.25 19.45
CA LEU A 143 -12.48 -21.32 19.17
C LEU A 143 -12.17 -22.17 20.40
N ASP A 144 -11.82 -21.56 21.52
CA ASP A 144 -11.50 -22.28 22.75
C ASP A 144 -12.71 -23.10 23.25
N THR A 145 -13.91 -22.59 23.07
CA THR A 145 -15.16 -23.28 23.43
C THR A 145 -15.47 -24.47 22.50
N LEU A 146 -15.00 -24.47 21.24
CA LEU A 146 -15.17 -25.63 20.34
C LEU A 146 -14.40 -26.87 20.81
N LEU A 147 -13.32 -26.69 21.57
CA LEU A 147 -12.53 -27.79 22.16
C LEU A 147 -13.27 -28.47 23.31
N VAL A 148 -14.19 -27.77 23.98
CA VAL A 148 -14.95 -28.28 25.12
C VAL A 148 -16.30 -28.80 24.65
N ASP A 149 -16.62 -30.06 24.99
CA ASP A 149 -17.92 -30.62 24.66
C ASP A 149 -19.03 -30.05 25.57
N GLY A 150 -20.09 -29.51 24.97
CA GLY A 150 -21.19 -28.89 25.70
C GLY A 150 -22.29 -28.31 24.80
N ALA A 151 -23.29 -27.67 25.42
CA ALA A 151 -24.35 -26.96 24.67
C ALA A 151 -23.76 -25.80 23.84
N SER A 152 -22.82 -25.04 24.41
CA SER A 152 -22.17 -23.91 23.76
C SER A 152 -21.43 -24.29 22.46
N LYS A 153 -20.87 -25.51 22.39
CA LYS A 153 -20.27 -26.03 21.15
C LYS A 153 -21.29 -26.19 20.03
N ARG A 154 -22.50 -26.64 20.34
CA ARG A 154 -23.59 -26.76 19.34
C ARG A 154 -24.03 -25.39 18.86
N ASP A 155 -24.13 -24.44 19.78
CA ASP A 155 -24.48 -23.06 19.48
C ASP A 155 -23.45 -22.43 18.51
N ILE A 156 -22.16 -22.62 18.77
CA ILE A 156 -21.08 -22.13 17.88
C ILE A 156 -21.13 -22.78 16.49
N LEU A 157 -21.31 -24.10 16.42
CA LEU A 157 -21.46 -24.78 15.12
C LEU A 157 -22.69 -24.29 14.34
N GLN A 158 -23.79 -23.99 15.05
CA GLN A 158 -24.99 -23.43 14.44
C GLN A 158 -24.71 -22.02 13.89
N VAL A 159 -23.95 -21.19 14.61
CA VAL A 159 -23.57 -19.84 14.13
C VAL A 159 -22.62 -19.92 12.93
N LEU A 160 -21.62 -20.82 12.94
CA LEU A 160 -20.77 -21.06 11.78
C LEU A 160 -21.60 -21.45 10.54
N GLN A 161 -22.67 -22.22 10.73
CA GLN A 161 -23.60 -22.54 9.65
C GLN A 161 -24.40 -21.31 9.19
N ILE A 162 -24.84 -20.41 10.10
CA ILE A 162 -25.49 -19.14 9.73
C ILE A 162 -24.56 -18.32 8.85
N ILE A 163 -23.28 -18.20 9.22
CA ILE A 163 -22.31 -17.40 8.48
C ILE A 163 -21.99 -18.05 7.12
N LEU A 164 -21.93 -19.39 7.04
CA LEU A 164 -21.86 -20.10 5.76
C LEU A 164 -23.07 -19.83 4.87
N GLU A 165 -24.28 -19.82 5.42
CA GLU A 165 -25.51 -19.50 4.67
C GLU A 165 -25.54 -18.04 4.20
N CYS A 166 -24.95 -17.13 4.97
CA CYS A 166 -24.70 -15.75 4.53
C CYS A 166 -23.79 -15.74 3.30
N SER A 167 -22.67 -16.47 3.33
CA SER A 167 -21.77 -16.61 2.17
C SER A 167 -22.43 -17.31 0.97
N ASP A 168 -23.33 -18.27 1.21
CA ASP A 168 -24.03 -19.06 0.19
C ASP A 168 -25.34 -18.41 -0.30
N SER A 169 -25.53 -17.11 -0.03
CA SER A 169 -26.74 -16.38 -0.43
C SER A 169 -27.07 -16.56 -1.92
N ALA A 170 -28.35 -16.75 -2.21
CA ALA A 170 -28.82 -16.97 -3.55
C ALA A 170 -28.76 -15.69 -4.39
N GLY A 171 -28.25 -15.81 -5.62
CA GLY A 171 -28.14 -14.72 -6.58
C GLY A 171 -26.70 -14.27 -6.84
N VAL A 172 -26.54 -13.43 -7.86
CA VAL A 172 -25.28 -12.81 -8.27
C VAL A 172 -25.07 -11.48 -7.56
N TYR A 173 -23.91 -11.30 -6.93
CA TYR A 173 -23.49 -10.02 -6.35
C TYR A 173 -23.02 -9.06 -7.46
N PRO A 174 -23.31 -7.74 -7.41
CA PRO A 174 -24.14 -7.03 -6.42
C PRO A 174 -25.62 -6.87 -6.83
N THR A 175 -26.01 -7.35 -8.01
CA THR A 175 -27.30 -6.98 -8.64
C THR A 175 -28.50 -7.71 -8.04
N GLU A 176 -28.34 -8.98 -7.67
CA GLU A 176 -29.42 -9.81 -7.13
C GLU A 176 -29.35 -9.92 -5.60
N GLU A 177 -28.14 -9.84 -5.03
CA GLU A 177 -27.93 -9.90 -3.58
C GLU A 177 -26.67 -9.13 -3.14
N THR A 178 -26.66 -8.64 -1.90
CA THR A 178 -25.56 -7.86 -1.29
C THR A 178 -25.10 -8.41 0.06
N THR A 179 -25.59 -9.59 0.44
CA THR A 179 -25.41 -10.18 1.78
C THR A 179 -24.13 -10.99 1.90
N SER A 180 -23.70 -11.68 0.83
CA SER A 180 -22.54 -12.58 0.90
C SER A 180 -21.23 -11.90 1.27
N GLN A 181 -21.08 -10.61 0.93
CA GLN A 181 -19.89 -9.81 1.26
C GLN A 181 -19.68 -9.61 2.77
N LEU A 182 -20.74 -9.69 3.58
CA LEU A 182 -20.68 -9.39 5.00
C LEU A 182 -19.80 -10.39 5.75
N ALA A 183 -19.72 -11.64 5.27
CA ALA A 183 -19.04 -12.72 5.97
C ALA A 183 -17.51 -12.73 5.79
N PHE A 184 -16.95 -11.97 4.83
CA PHE A 184 -15.52 -12.03 4.51
C PHE A 184 -14.61 -11.66 5.69
N SER A 185 -14.94 -10.59 6.41
CA SER A 185 -14.16 -10.12 7.56
C SER A 185 -14.13 -11.15 8.70
N TYR A 186 -15.24 -11.86 8.93
CA TYR A 186 -15.27 -12.94 9.91
C TYR A 186 -14.39 -14.12 9.49
N TRP A 187 -14.51 -14.59 8.25
CA TRP A 187 -13.69 -15.72 7.77
C TRP A 187 -12.19 -15.41 7.88
N PHE A 188 -11.82 -14.13 7.66
CA PHE A 188 -10.47 -13.63 7.88
C PHE A 188 -10.05 -13.72 9.36
N ILE A 189 -10.85 -13.17 10.28
CA ILE A 189 -10.53 -13.15 11.72
C ILE A 189 -10.46 -14.56 12.31
N LEU A 190 -11.43 -15.42 12.00
CA LEU A 190 -11.47 -16.81 12.50
C LEU A 190 -10.19 -17.57 12.15
N GLN A 191 -9.71 -17.37 10.93
CA GLN A 191 -8.54 -18.03 10.41
C GLN A 191 -7.23 -17.50 11.01
N ASP A 192 -7.11 -16.17 11.19
CA ASP A 192 -5.97 -15.55 11.87
C ASP A 192 -5.82 -16.10 13.30
N ASP A 193 -6.94 -16.27 14.01
CA ASP A 193 -6.91 -16.84 15.36
C ASP A 193 -6.62 -18.35 15.39
N ILE A 194 -7.08 -19.13 14.40
CA ILE A 194 -6.66 -20.54 14.28
C ILE A 194 -5.14 -20.63 14.11
N ILE A 195 -4.55 -19.79 13.25
CA ILE A 195 -3.11 -19.80 12.97
C ILE A 195 -2.31 -19.26 14.15
N GLY A 196 -2.83 -18.26 14.85
CA GLY A 196 -2.23 -17.71 16.06
C GLY A 196 -2.25 -18.66 17.27
N SER A 197 -2.94 -19.80 17.18
CA SER A 197 -3.05 -20.78 18.27
C SER A 197 -1.83 -21.69 18.43
N GLU A 198 -1.68 -22.29 19.62
CA GLU A 198 -0.61 -23.26 19.88
C GLU A 198 -0.72 -24.49 18.97
N THR A 199 0.41 -25.12 18.62
CA THR A 199 0.48 -26.20 17.62
C THR A 199 -0.46 -27.38 17.92
N GLN A 200 -0.70 -27.68 19.19
CA GLN A 200 -1.62 -28.74 19.60
C GLN A 200 -3.08 -28.37 19.27
N HIS A 201 -3.52 -27.17 19.66
CA HIS A 201 -4.86 -26.66 19.36
C HIS A 201 -5.08 -26.45 17.86
N TYR A 202 -4.08 -25.92 17.15
CA TYR A 202 -4.12 -25.76 15.69
C TYR A 202 -4.52 -27.05 14.96
N SER A 203 -3.87 -28.17 15.29
CA SER A 203 -4.17 -29.45 14.65
C SER A 203 -5.62 -29.93 14.89
N LEU A 204 -6.16 -29.66 16.08
CA LEU A 204 -7.55 -29.98 16.43
C LEU A 204 -8.52 -29.07 15.68
N TYR A 205 -8.27 -27.76 15.65
CA TYR A 205 -9.08 -26.79 14.91
C TYR A 205 -9.15 -27.12 13.43
N VAL A 206 -8.01 -27.40 12.80
CA VAL A 206 -7.94 -27.80 11.38
C VAL A 206 -8.78 -29.04 11.13
N SER A 207 -8.68 -30.06 11.99
CA SER A 207 -9.45 -31.30 11.83
C SER A 207 -10.97 -31.07 11.92
N MET A 208 -11.42 -30.18 12.81
CA MET A 208 -12.85 -29.91 13.02
C MET A 208 -13.43 -28.97 11.96
N LEU A 209 -12.67 -27.96 11.54
CA LEU A 209 -13.16 -26.88 10.66
C LEU A 209 -12.84 -27.13 9.18
N SER A 210 -11.98 -28.09 8.83
CA SER A 210 -11.68 -28.44 7.43
C SER A 210 -12.94 -28.67 6.56
N PRO A 211 -14.00 -29.37 7.02
CA PRO A 211 -15.24 -29.50 6.24
C PRO A 211 -15.96 -28.16 5.98
N VAL A 212 -15.92 -27.24 6.95
CA VAL A 212 -16.50 -25.89 6.84
C VAL A 212 -15.74 -25.09 5.79
N TYR A 213 -14.41 -25.07 5.86
CA TYR A 213 -13.55 -24.38 4.89
C TYR A 213 -13.63 -25.00 3.48
N ARG A 214 -13.78 -26.33 3.37
CA ARG A 214 -14.01 -26.98 2.08
C ARG A 214 -15.33 -26.51 1.45
N ARG A 215 -16.40 -26.45 2.24
CA ARG A 215 -17.69 -25.95 1.76
C ARG A 215 -17.61 -24.48 1.39
N LEU A 216 -16.93 -23.66 2.19
CA LEU A 216 -16.68 -22.25 1.89
C LEU A 216 -15.96 -22.09 0.55
N ALA A 217 -14.89 -22.86 0.28
CA ALA A 217 -14.18 -22.80 -1.00
C ALA A 217 -15.10 -23.12 -2.20
N GLU A 218 -16.00 -24.11 -2.08
CA GLU A 218 -16.98 -24.40 -3.14
C GLU A 218 -17.98 -23.26 -3.34
N ILE A 219 -18.41 -22.60 -2.25
CA ILE A 219 -19.30 -21.44 -2.30
C ILE A 219 -18.60 -20.29 -3.00
N LEU A 220 -17.37 -19.97 -2.61
CA LEU A 220 -16.59 -18.87 -3.18
C LEU A 220 -16.35 -19.07 -4.66
N LEU A 221 -16.01 -20.29 -5.11
CA LEU A 221 -15.89 -20.63 -6.54
C LEU A 221 -17.18 -20.39 -7.34
N ARG A 222 -18.34 -20.64 -6.72
CA ARG A 222 -19.64 -20.39 -7.34
C ARG A 222 -19.97 -18.91 -7.38
N LYS A 223 -19.70 -18.19 -6.29
CA LYS A 223 -19.99 -16.76 -6.15
C LYS A 223 -19.01 -15.88 -6.93
N SER A 224 -17.81 -16.36 -7.25
CA SER A 224 -16.81 -15.65 -8.08
C SER A 224 -17.01 -15.82 -9.58
N MET A 225 -18.05 -16.53 -10.03
CA MET A 225 -18.38 -16.69 -11.45
C MET A 225 -18.80 -15.35 -12.07
N LEU A 226 -18.25 -15.03 -13.23
CA LEU A 226 -18.67 -13.87 -14.00
C LEU A 226 -20.08 -14.06 -14.59
N PRO A 227 -20.87 -13.01 -14.82
CA PRO A 227 -22.20 -13.13 -15.42
C PRO A 227 -22.10 -13.48 -16.92
N GLU A 228 -23.16 -14.10 -17.45
CA GLU A 228 -23.23 -14.47 -18.89
C GLU A 228 -23.20 -13.21 -19.78
N THR A 229 -23.98 -12.19 -19.38
CA THR A 229 -24.08 -10.91 -20.07
C THR A 229 -23.95 -9.74 -19.08
N ASP A 230 -22.98 -8.86 -19.33
CA ASP A 230 -22.69 -7.70 -18.46
C ASP A 230 -23.09 -6.37 -19.14
N GLU A 231 -23.83 -6.41 -20.25
CA GLU A 231 -24.18 -5.23 -21.04
C GLU A 231 -25.17 -4.30 -20.32
N THR A 232 -26.03 -4.86 -19.47
CA THR A 232 -27.00 -4.12 -18.67
C THR A 232 -26.42 -3.54 -17.38
N TRP A 233 -25.21 -3.96 -17.00
CA TRP A 233 -24.56 -3.56 -15.76
C TRP A 233 -23.87 -2.21 -15.90
N THR A 234 -24.06 -1.38 -14.89
CA THR A 234 -23.36 -0.10 -14.72
C THR A 234 -21.87 -0.31 -14.44
N SER A 235 -21.08 0.75 -14.61
CA SER A 235 -19.64 0.70 -14.29
C SER A 235 -19.39 0.41 -12.82
N ASP A 236 -20.27 0.90 -11.94
CA ASP A 236 -20.14 0.71 -10.49
C ASP A 236 -20.43 -0.74 -10.08
N GLU A 237 -21.45 -1.36 -10.66
CA GLU A 237 -21.77 -2.78 -10.42
C GLU A 237 -20.64 -3.72 -10.87
N LYS A 238 -20.01 -3.42 -12.02
CA LYS A 238 -18.84 -4.18 -12.50
C LYS A 238 -17.65 -4.04 -11.57
N GLU A 239 -17.40 -2.83 -11.07
CA GLU A 239 -16.30 -2.59 -10.12
C GLU A 239 -16.57 -3.25 -8.76
N LEU A 240 -17.81 -3.21 -8.26
CA LEU A 240 -18.23 -3.92 -7.06
C LEU A 240 -18.01 -5.44 -7.20
N LEU A 241 -18.41 -6.04 -8.32
CA LEU A 241 -18.13 -7.45 -8.58
C LEU A 241 -16.62 -7.74 -8.67
N ARG A 242 -15.83 -6.83 -9.26
CA ARG A 242 -14.37 -6.97 -9.31
C ARG A 242 -13.75 -7.00 -7.91
N CYS A 243 -14.16 -6.07 -7.03
CA CYS A 243 -13.73 -6.04 -5.63
C CYS A 243 -14.20 -7.30 -4.88
N TYR A 244 -15.45 -7.70 -5.06
CA TYR A 244 -15.99 -8.92 -4.44
C TYR A 244 -15.22 -10.18 -4.86
N ARG A 245 -14.85 -10.31 -6.13
CA ARG A 245 -14.01 -11.42 -6.61
C ARG A 245 -12.62 -11.38 -6.00
N GLN A 246 -12.06 -10.19 -5.78
CA GLN A 246 -10.81 -10.02 -5.05
C GLN A 246 -10.95 -10.44 -3.58
N ASP A 247 -12.01 -10.03 -2.87
CA ASP A 247 -12.25 -10.45 -1.48
C ASP A 247 -12.49 -11.98 -1.37
N ALA A 248 -13.18 -12.57 -2.36
CA ALA A 248 -13.37 -14.01 -2.44
C ALA A 248 -12.06 -14.75 -2.72
N ALA A 249 -11.22 -14.21 -3.63
CA ALA A 249 -9.89 -14.70 -3.91
C ALA A 249 -9.00 -14.63 -2.66
N ASP A 250 -8.96 -13.49 -1.98
CA ASP A 250 -8.22 -13.29 -0.73
C ASP A 250 -8.71 -14.27 0.34
N THR A 251 -10.02 -14.48 0.46
CA THR A 251 -10.56 -15.48 1.40
C THR A 251 -10.08 -16.90 1.06
N MET A 252 -9.97 -17.25 -0.22
CA MET A 252 -9.42 -18.54 -0.67
C MET A 252 -7.89 -18.65 -0.51
N VAL A 253 -7.15 -17.53 -0.49
CA VAL A 253 -5.70 -17.46 -0.77
C VAL A 253 -4.90 -16.81 0.34
N ALA A 254 -3.73 -17.37 0.61
CA ALA A 254 -2.73 -16.68 1.41
C ALA A 254 -2.10 -15.47 0.71
N HIS A 255 -2.52 -14.26 1.05
CA HIS A 255 -1.77 -13.05 0.71
C HIS A 255 -0.50 -12.96 1.57
N LEU A 256 0.62 -13.45 1.03
CA LEU A 256 1.95 -13.15 1.56
C LEU A 256 2.32 -11.72 1.16
N THR A 257 2.06 -10.73 2.01
CA THR A 257 2.67 -9.40 1.84
C THR A 257 4.14 -9.43 2.26
N CYS A 258 4.97 -10.16 1.52
CA CYS A 258 6.42 -9.98 1.60
C CYS A 258 6.82 -8.86 0.65
N SER A 259 7.00 -7.65 1.21
CA SER A 259 7.74 -6.59 0.51
C SER A 259 9.19 -7.04 0.34
N SER A 260 9.49 -7.67 -0.80
CA SER A 260 10.84 -8.06 -1.19
C SER A 260 11.67 -6.83 -1.59
N GLN A 261 12.20 -6.11 -0.60
CA GLN A 261 13.43 -5.34 -0.77
C GLN A 261 14.26 -5.46 0.50
N THR A 262 15.21 -6.39 0.52
CA THR A 262 16.60 -6.13 0.90
C THR A 262 17.45 -7.38 0.63
N SER A 263 18.11 -7.39 -0.52
CA SER A 263 19.32 -8.16 -0.74
C SER A 263 20.38 -7.68 0.25
N SER A 264 20.72 -8.47 1.27
CA SER A 264 21.93 -8.30 2.05
C SER A 264 22.66 -9.64 2.17
N PRO A 265 23.97 -9.70 1.87
CA PRO A 265 24.75 -10.93 1.94
C PRO A 265 25.37 -11.07 3.33
N TRP A 266 24.75 -11.82 4.24
CA TRP A 266 25.41 -12.28 5.47
C TRP A 266 25.09 -13.76 5.72
N PRO A 267 26.09 -14.59 6.09
CA PRO A 267 25.89 -16.01 6.34
C PRO A 267 25.10 -16.26 7.65
N PRO A 268 24.35 -17.36 7.75
CA PRO A 268 23.38 -17.57 8.83
C PRO A 268 24.03 -18.19 10.06
N GLN A 269 24.75 -17.41 10.87
CA GLN A 269 25.11 -17.84 12.23
C GLN A 269 25.03 -16.67 13.22
N GLN A 270 24.19 -16.86 14.25
CA GLN A 270 24.02 -16.04 15.46
C GLN A 270 23.23 -14.71 15.32
N LEU A 271 21.90 -14.80 15.38
CA LEU A 271 21.05 -13.70 15.85
C LEU A 271 20.31 -14.13 17.13
N ARG A 272 20.51 -13.35 18.19
CA ARG A 272 19.83 -13.46 19.50
C ARG A 272 18.36 -13.02 19.39
N PRO A 273 17.46 -13.53 20.25
CA PRO A 273 16.03 -13.26 20.17
C PRO A 273 15.69 -11.95 20.89
N THR A 274 15.85 -10.79 20.24
CA THR A 274 15.35 -9.52 20.83
C THR A 274 14.76 -8.51 19.84
N ASN A 275 14.63 -8.84 18.55
CA ASN A 275 13.85 -8.04 17.62
C ASN A 275 12.85 -8.95 16.90
N LEU A 276 11.66 -9.12 17.51
CA LEU A 276 10.47 -9.57 16.79
C LEU A 276 10.10 -8.45 15.79
N ALA A 277 10.74 -8.46 14.63
CA ALA A 277 10.08 -7.96 13.44
C ALA A 277 8.82 -8.82 13.29
N MET A 278 7.64 -8.21 13.45
CA MET A 278 6.36 -8.84 13.16
C MET A 278 6.38 -9.28 11.70
N PHE A 279 6.74 -10.54 11.47
CA PHE A 279 6.41 -11.24 10.25
C PHE A 279 4.90 -11.49 10.31
N TYR A 280 4.12 -10.63 9.67
CA TYR A 280 2.70 -10.91 9.44
C TYR A 280 2.63 -12.01 8.39
N TYR A 281 2.58 -13.26 8.86
CA TYR A 281 2.22 -14.42 8.05
C TYR A 281 0.72 -14.37 7.79
N GLN A 282 0.28 -13.56 6.83
CA GLN A 282 -1.11 -13.54 6.40
C GLN A 282 -1.36 -14.79 5.54
N MET A 283 -1.95 -15.83 6.14
CA MET A 283 -2.10 -17.15 5.50
C MET A 283 -3.52 -17.70 5.65
N TYR A 284 -4.11 -18.20 4.55
CA TYR A 284 -5.57 -18.31 4.45
C TYR A 284 -6.13 -19.75 4.34
N CYS A 285 -7.11 -20.04 3.46
CA CYS A 285 -7.73 -21.38 3.36
C CYS A 285 -6.72 -22.48 3.02
N TYR A 286 -5.68 -22.15 2.23
CA TYR A 286 -4.58 -23.04 1.90
C TYR A 286 -3.81 -23.52 3.14
N ASN A 287 -3.83 -22.86 4.30
CA ASN A 287 -3.17 -23.43 5.49
C ASN A 287 -3.97 -24.54 6.15
N VAL A 288 -5.30 -24.43 6.14
CA VAL A 288 -6.22 -25.44 6.71
C VAL A 288 -6.32 -26.64 5.77
N LEU A 289 -6.41 -26.40 4.46
CA LEU A 289 -6.61 -27.44 3.45
C LEU A 289 -5.32 -27.88 2.72
N ARG A 290 -4.31 -27.01 2.61
CA ARG A 290 -3.03 -27.23 1.92
C ARG A 290 -3.22 -27.84 0.53
N GLU A 291 -2.56 -28.95 0.26
CA GLU A 291 -2.66 -29.69 -0.99
C GLU A 291 -4.10 -30.13 -1.32
N ASP A 292 -4.98 -30.28 -0.32
CA ASP A 292 -6.36 -30.69 -0.56
C ASP A 292 -7.19 -29.57 -1.22
N LEU A 293 -6.80 -28.30 -1.06
CA LEU A 293 -7.39 -27.20 -1.83
C LEU A 293 -7.00 -27.29 -3.31
N LEU A 294 -5.72 -27.55 -3.61
CA LEU A 294 -5.26 -27.73 -5.00
C LEU A 294 -5.92 -28.94 -5.67
N LYS A 295 -6.10 -30.04 -4.93
CA LYS A 295 -6.85 -31.22 -5.42
C LYS A 295 -8.32 -30.87 -5.68
N LEU A 296 -8.95 -30.11 -4.78
CA LEU A 296 -10.34 -29.65 -4.96
C LEU A 296 -10.46 -28.77 -6.22
N LEU A 297 -9.59 -27.77 -6.37
CA LEU A 297 -9.57 -26.88 -7.53
C LEU A 297 -9.32 -27.66 -8.83
N HIS A 298 -8.40 -28.60 -8.82
CA HIS A 298 -8.11 -29.44 -9.99
C HIS A 298 -9.33 -30.30 -10.37
N SER A 299 -9.97 -30.96 -9.41
CA SER A 299 -11.18 -31.74 -9.64
C SER A 299 -12.32 -30.88 -10.20
N LYS A 300 -12.53 -29.67 -9.67
CA LYS A 300 -13.56 -28.75 -10.18
C LYS A 300 -13.22 -28.21 -11.57
N LEU A 301 -11.93 -28.01 -11.87
CA LEU A 301 -11.46 -27.61 -13.19
C LEU A 301 -11.72 -28.71 -14.23
N GLU A 302 -11.41 -29.97 -13.91
CA GLU A 302 -11.73 -31.11 -14.78
C GLU A 302 -13.24 -31.22 -15.03
N ASP A 303 -14.06 -31.08 -13.99
CA ASP A 303 -15.53 -31.06 -14.12
C ASP A 303 -16.01 -29.89 -15.00
N ALA A 304 -15.40 -28.71 -14.89
CA ALA A 304 -15.73 -27.55 -15.69
C ALA A 304 -15.34 -27.75 -17.17
N LEU A 305 -14.20 -28.36 -17.44
CA LEU A 305 -13.75 -28.69 -18.80
C LEU A 305 -14.67 -29.72 -19.46
N LEU A 306 -15.07 -30.76 -18.74
CA LEU A 306 -16.03 -31.75 -19.24
C LEU A 306 -17.40 -31.14 -19.57
N LYS A 307 -17.78 -30.07 -18.88
CA LYS A 307 -19.00 -29.30 -19.21
C LYS A 307 -18.78 -28.41 -20.42
N PHE A 308 -17.64 -27.73 -20.50
CA PHE A 308 -17.27 -26.88 -21.62
C PHE A 308 -17.16 -27.65 -22.95
N ASP A 309 -16.57 -28.85 -22.92
CA ASP A 309 -16.46 -29.72 -24.11
C ASP A 309 -17.85 -30.16 -24.65
N LYS A 310 -18.86 -30.22 -23.76
CA LYS A 310 -20.24 -30.56 -24.14
C LYS A 310 -21.01 -29.34 -24.61
N ASP A 311 -20.80 -28.20 -23.97
CA ASP A 311 -21.45 -26.94 -24.29
C ASP A 311 -20.48 -25.76 -24.13
N PRO A 312 -19.98 -25.19 -25.25
CA PRO A 312 -19.02 -24.09 -25.20
C PRO A 312 -19.62 -22.78 -24.67
N SER A 313 -20.93 -22.69 -24.47
CA SER A 313 -21.56 -21.55 -23.79
C SER A 313 -21.28 -21.52 -22.28
N GLN A 314 -20.93 -22.66 -21.68
CA GLN A 314 -20.67 -22.81 -20.25
C GLN A 314 -19.22 -22.47 -19.88
N TRP A 315 -18.78 -21.26 -20.20
CA TRP A 315 -17.42 -20.80 -19.94
C TRP A 315 -17.23 -20.24 -18.51
N GLN A 316 -18.30 -19.83 -17.82
CA GLN A 316 -18.22 -19.19 -16.49
C GLN A 316 -17.59 -20.10 -15.41
N PRO A 317 -17.96 -21.40 -15.31
CA PRO A 317 -17.35 -22.29 -14.31
C PRO A 317 -15.87 -22.55 -14.58
N LEU A 318 -15.48 -22.59 -15.86
CA LEU A 318 -14.09 -22.73 -16.28
C LEU A 318 -13.28 -21.51 -15.87
N GLU A 319 -13.78 -20.31 -16.18
CA GLU A 319 -13.15 -19.04 -15.80
C GLU A 319 -12.98 -18.91 -14.28
N SER A 320 -14.02 -19.23 -13.50
CA SER A 320 -13.96 -19.11 -12.04
C SER A 320 -12.92 -20.05 -11.43
N CYS A 321 -12.82 -21.29 -11.94
CA CYS A 321 -11.78 -22.22 -11.50
C CYS A 321 -10.37 -21.72 -11.86
N LEU A 322 -10.18 -21.18 -13.07
CA LEU A 322 -8.91 -20.57 -13.50
C LEU A 322 -8.55 -19.35 -12.65
N HIS A 323 -9.54 -18.52 -12.29
CA HIS A 323 -9.36 -17.37 -11.41
C HIS A 323 -8.94 -17.81 -10.00
N ALA A 324 -9.50 -18.91 -9.47
CA ALA A 324 -9.08 -19.47 -8.21
C ALA A 324 -7.65 -20.07 -8.24
N PHE A 325 -7.24 -20.67 -9.35
CA PHE A 325 -5.84 -21.07 -9.53
C PHE A 325 -4.90 -19.86 -9.60
N LEU A 326 -5.29 -18.83 -10.36
CA LEU A 326 -4.57 -17.55 -10.40
C LEU A 326 -4.41 -16.97 -9.00
N SER A 327 -5.48 -16.98 -8.20
CA SER A 327 -5.42 -16.42 -6.86
C SER A 327 -4.47 -17.23 -5.96
N VAL A 328 -4.49 -18.57 -6.00
CA VAL A 328 -3.61 -19.42 -5.15
C VAL A 328 -2.13 -19.39 -5.55
N SER A 329 -1.77 -18.78 -6.69
CA SER A 329 -0.41 -18.78 -7.24
C SER A 329 0.70 -18.40 -6.26
N GLU A 330 0.54 -17.34 -5.46
CA GLU A 330 1.53 -16.88 -4.47
C GLU A 330 1.75 -17.86 -3.30
N CYS A 331 0.82 -18.79 -3.09
CA CYS A 331 0.87 -19.77 -2.00
C CYS A 331 1.61 -21.07 -2.40
N VAL A 332 1.71 -21.33 -3.70
CA VAL A 332 2.22 -22.61 -4.20
C VAL A 332 3.73 -22.63 -4.11
N GLN A 333 4.27 -23.60 -3.38
CA GLN A 333 5.72 -23.78 -3.28
C GLN A 333 6.29 -24.21 -4.64
N THR A 334 7.50 -23.75 -4.95
CA THR A 334 8.24 -24.11 -6.19
C THR A 334 8.54 -25.60 -6.31
N SER A 335 8.43 -26.37 -5.23
CA SER A 335 8.60 -27.82 -5.20
C SER A 335 7.33 -28.63 -5.52
N GLU A 336 6.18 -27.99 -5.72
CA GLU A 336 4.93 -28.69 -6.06
C GLU A 336 5.05 -29.32 -7.45
N THR A 337 4.87 -30.63 -7.53
CA THR A 337 5.05 -31.40 -8.79
C THR A 337 3.85 -32.27 -9.15
N ASP A 338 2.78 -32.26 -8.34
CA ASP A 338 1.68 -33.22 -8.49
C ASP A 338 0.46 -32.65 -9.22
N ASN A 339 0.05 -31.42 -8.90
CA ASN A 339 -1.17 -30.80 -9.43
C ASN A 339 -0.88 -29.68 -10.41
N LEU A 340 0.20 -28.91 -10.20
CA LEU A 340 0.52 -27.76 -11.05
C LEU A 340 1.01 -28.15 -12.46
N PRO A 341 1.83 -29.20 -12.65
CA PRO A 341 2.11 -29.69 -14.01
C PRO A 341 0.87 -30.15 -14.75
N LYS A 342 -0.07 -30.80 -14.06
CA LYS A 342 -1.35 -31.22 -14.64
C LYS A 342 -2.20 -30.02 -15.04
N PHE A 343 -2.28 -29.01 -14.19
CA PHE A 343 -2.95 -27.75 -14.48
C PHE A 343 -2.37 -27.08 -15.74
N LEU A 344 -1.06 -26.91 -15.82
CA LEU A 344 -0.41 -26.28 -16.99
C LEU A 344 -0.57 -27.11 -18.26
N ALA A 345 -0.52 -28.45 -18.18
CA ALA A 345 -0.82 -29.32 -19.30
C ALA A 345 -2.28 -29.21 -19.77
N THR A 346 -3.21 -28.94 -18.85
CA THR A 346 -4.61 -28.70 -19.16
C THR A 346 -4.81 -27.37 -19.89
N LEU A 347 -4.06 -26.31 -19.55
CA LEU A 347 -4.11 -25.04 -20.29
C LEU A 347 -3.75 -25.20 -21.78
N GLN A 348 -2.87 -26.13 -22.12
CA GLN A 348 -2.49 -26.40 -23.51
C GLN A 348 -3.64 -27.00 -24.35
N LYS A 349 -4.55 -27.73 -23.69
CA LYS A 349 -5.66 -28.41 -24.37
C LYS A 349 -6.84 -27.47 -24.65
N LEU A 350 -6.83 -26.28 -24.08
CA LEU A 350 -7.91 -25.31 -24.26
C LEU A 350 -7.94 -24.77 -25.69
N PRO A 351 -9.12 -24.75 -26.36
CA PRO A 351 -9.25 -24.20 -27.71
C PRO A 351 -9.20 -22.67 -27.69
N PHE A 352 -7.99 -22.12 -27.59
CA PHE A 352 -7.74 -20.70 -27.28
C PHE A 352 -8.42 -19.69 -28.23
N GLN A 353 -8.68 -20.07 -29.48
CA GLN A 353 -9.36 -19.23 -30.47
C GLN A 353 -10.90 -19.20 -30.34
N GLN A 354 -11.47 -20.16 -29.61
CA GLN A 354 -12.93 -20.30 -29.41
C GLN A 354 -13.36 -19.85 -28.01
N LEU A 355 -12.41 -19.49 -27.15
CA LEU A 355 -12.68 -19.04 -25.79
C LEU A 355 -13.25 -17.61 -25.80
N ASP A 356 -14.09 -17.32 -24.80
CA ASP A 356 -14.45 -15.95 -24.46
C ASP A 356 -13.17 -15.19 -24.03
N VAL A 357 -13.10 -13.91 -24.40
CA VAL A 357 -11.99 -13.00 -24.15
C VAL A 357 -11.65 -12.94 -22.65
N ARG A 358 -12.64 -13.05 -21.78
CA ARG A 358 -12.48 -13.07 -20.31
C ARG A 358 -11.68 -14.28 -19.86
N VAL A 359 -11.99 -15.47 -20.40
CA VAL A 359 -11.26 -16.71 -20.07
C VAL A 359 -9.83 -16.63 -20.57
N MET A 360 -9.61 -16.13 -21.79
CA MET A 360 -8.27 -15.93 -22.34
C MET A 360 -7.43 -15.02 -21.45
N SER A 361 -8.00 -13.89 -20.98
CA SER A 361 -7.35 -12.98 -20.04
C SER A 361 -6.90 -13.71 -18.77
N THR A 362 -7.83 -14.43 -18.12
CA THR A 362 -7.55 -15.16 -16.87
C THR A 362 -6.49 -16.26 -17.06
N VAL A 363 -6.46 -16.95 -18.21
CA VAL A 363 -5.41 -17.93 -18.53
C VAL A 363 -4.03 -17.27 -18.64
N LEU A 364 -3.93 -16.15 -19.35
CA LEU A 364 -2.65 -15.45 -19.50
C LEU A 364 -2.17 -14.85 -18.17
N ASP A 365 -3.08 -14.30 -17.37
CA ASP A 365 -2.76 -13.80 -16.04
C ASP A 365 -2.30 -14.93 -15.12
N ALA A 366 -2.95 -16.10 -15.15
CA ALA A 366 -2.53 -17.29 -14.40
C ALA A 366 -1.12 -17.75 -14.80
N ILE A 367 -0.82 -17.78 -16.10
CA ILE A 367 0.52 -18.08 -16.62
C ILE A 367 1.56 -17.12 -16.05
N GLY A 368 1.28 -15.82 -16.04
CA GLY A 368 2.18 -14.80 -15.51
C GLY A 368 2.42 -14.96 -14.01
N ALA A 369 1.37 -15.28 -13.25
CA ALA A 369 1.46 -15.47 -11.80
C ALA A 369 2.31 -16.70 -11.40
N TYR A 370 2.34 -17.75 -12.22
CA TYR A 370 3.20 -18.93 -12.01
C TYR A 370 4.63 -18.78 -12.56
N ALA A 371 5.09 -17.56 -12.88
CA ALA A 371 6.43 -17.34 -13.45
C ALA A 371 7.58 -17.86 -12.57
N GLU A 372 7.48 -17.72 -11.24
CA GLU A 372 8.50 -18.23 -10.31
C GLU A 372 8.61 -19.77 -10.36
N TRP A 373 7.47 -20.47 -10.43
CA TRP A 373 7.44 -21.92 -10.55
C TRP A 373 7.95 -22.38 -11.92
N ILE A 374 7.58 -21.68 -13.00
CA ILE A 374 8.04 -21.98 -14.37
C ILE A 374 9.56 -21.85 -14.49
N ASN A 375 10.20 -20.97 -13.71
CA ASN A 375 11.66 -20.86 -13.66
C ASN A 375 12.33 -22.16 -13.18
N GLY A 376 11.67 -22.90 -12.26
CA GLY A 376 12.10 -24.24 -11.82
C GLY A 376 11.81 -25.36 -12.83
N HIS A 377 10.88 -25.14 -13.77
CA HIS A 377 10.44 -26.11 -14.77
C HIS A 377 10.42 -25.53 -16.21
N PRO A 378 11.59 -25.25 -16.82
CA PRO A 378 11.68 -24.56 -18.10
C PRO A 378 11.03 -25.29 -19.28
N GLU A 379 10.77 -26.59 -19.15
CA GLU A 379 10.12 -27.42 -20.18
C GLU A 379 8.76 -26.85 -20.60
N VAL A 380 8.03 -26.24 -19.64
CA VAL A 380 6.69 -25.68 -19.86
C VAL A 380 6.71 -24.43 -20.75
N LEU A 381 7.84 -23.71 -20.84
CA LEU A 381 7.97 -22.50 -21.66
C LEU A 381 7.67 -22.76 -23.15
N THR A 382 8.01 -23.95 -23.65
CA THR A 382 7.72 -24.36 -25.04
C THR A 382 6.22 -24.28 -25.37
N SER A 383 5.38 -24.53 -24.39
CA SER A 383 3.92 -24.55 -24.54
C SER A 383 3.25 -23.22 -24.24
N VAL A 384 3.83 -22.43 -23.33
CA VAL A 384 3.26 -21.21 -22.80
C VAL A 384 3.55 -19.99 -23.70
N ILE A 385 4.78 -19.89 -24.23
CA ILE A 385 5.18 -18.74 -25.05
C ILE A 385 4.32 -18.57 -26.31
N PRO A 386 3.95 -19.62 -27.06
CA PRO A 386 3.04 -19.49 -28.20
C PRO A 386 1.66 -18.91 -27.83
N LEU A 387 1.11 -19.27 -26.66
CA LEU A 387 -0.17 -18.74 -26.17
C LEU A 387 -0.08 -17.24 -25.88
N LEU A 388 1.03 -16.80 -25.25
CA LEU A 388 1.26 -15.39 -24.96
C LEU A 388 1.44 -14.57 -26.23
N VAL A 389 2.21 -15.08 -27.20
CA VAL A 389 2.40 -14.42 -28.51
C VAL A 389 1.06 -14.32 -29.26
N MET A 390 0.21 -15.34 -29.19
CA MET A 390 -1.14 -15.28 -29.75
C MET A 390 -2.00 -14.21 -29.05
N GLY A 391 -1.91 -14.12 -27.72
CA GLY A 391 -2.57 -13.09 -26.91
C GLY A 391 -2.15 -11.66 -27.29
N LEU A 392 -0.88 -11.45 -27.66
CA LEU A 392 -0.38 -10.14 -28.14
C LEU A 392 -1.07 -9.68 -29.43
N GLY A 393 -1.48 -10.63 -30.29
CA GLY A 393 -2.20 -10.33 -31.53
C GLY A 393 -3.65 -9.90 -31.32
N THR A 394 -4.19 -10.08 -30.11
CA THR A 394 -5.59 -9.76 -29.79
C THR A 394 -5.64 -8.52 -28.87
N PRO A 395 -6.14 -7.35 -29.34
CA PRO A 395 -6.00 -6.09 -28.61
C PRO A 395 -6.73 -6.07 -27.25
N GLN A 396 -7.80 -6.86 -27.10
CA GLN A 396 -8.56 -6.94 -25.85
C GLN A 396 -7.82 -7.72 -24.75
N VAL A 397 -6.97 -8.68 -25.13
CA VAL A 397 -6.22 -9.56 -24.21
C VAL A 397 -4.75 -9.12 -24.05
N ALA A 398 -4.29 -8.18 -24.90
CA ALA A 398 -2.93 -7.63 -24.85
C ALA A 398 -2.48 -7.10 -23.46
N PRO A 399 -3.33 -6.50 -22.61
CA PRO A 399 -2.92 -6.08 -21.26
C PRO A 399 -2.41 -7.23 -20.38
N SER A 400 -3.11 -8.37 -20.38
CA SER A 400 -2.73 -9.59 -19.64
C SER A 400 -1.54 -10.28 -20.28
N ALA A 401 -1.51 -10.35 -21.61
CA ALA A 401 -0.40 -10.97 -22.34
C ALA A 401 0.93 -10.22 -22.14
N THR A 402 0.91 -8.89 -22.17
CA THR A 402 2.10 -8.05 -21.93
C THR A 402 2.57 -8.09 -20.49
N LEU A 403 1.64 -8.24 -19.52
CA LEU A 403 1.98 -8.41 -18.11
C LEU A 403 2.63 -9.77 -17.85
N ALA A 404 2.01 -10.85 -18.34
CA ALA A 404 2.55 -12.20 -18.18
C ALA A 404 3.92 -12.39 -18.86
N LEU A 405 4.13 -11.81 -20.04
CA LEU A 405 5.46 -11.78 -20.67
C LEU A 405 6.50 -11.01 -19.83
N LYS A 406 6.10 -9.89 -19.23
CA LYS A 406 6.98 -9.12 -18.36
C LYS A 406 7.39 -9.93 -17.13
N ASP A 407 6.45 -10.64 -16.49
CA ASP A 407 6.73 -11.44 -15.29
C ASP A 407 7.58 -12.67 -15.63
N LEU A 408 7.26 -13.39 -16.71
CA LEU A 408 8.08 -14.51 -17.18
C LEU A 408 9.51 -14.10 -17.54
N THR A 409 9.70 -12.98 -18.25
CA THR A 409 11.05 -12.52 -18.62
C THR A 409 11.84 -11.92 -17.46
N ARG A 410 11.16 -11.50 -16.38
CA ARG A 410 11.79 -11.11 -15.12
C ARG A 410 12.36 -12.34 -14.40
N ASP A 411 11.58 -13.40 -14.28
CA ASP A 411 11.92 -14.53 -13.41
C ASP A 411 12.67 -15.66 -14.15
N CYS A 412 12.34 -15.92 -15.41
CA CYS A 412 12.91 -17.00 -16.23
C CYS A 412 14.03 -16.54 -17.19
N GLN A 413 14.72 -15.43 -16.92
CA GLN A 413 15.64 -14.77 -17.87
C GLN A 413 16.67 -15.75 -18.50
N ASN A 414 17.25 -16.66 -17.71
CA ASN A 414 18.28 -17.60 -18.18
C ASN A 414 17.77 -18.62 -19.21
N CYS A 415 16.47 -18.95 -19.19
CA CYS A 415 15.85 -19.96 -20.03
C CYS A 415 15.22 -19.39 -21.30
N MET A 416 15.23 -18.05 -21.47
CA MET A 416 14.54 -17.36 -22.55
C MET A 416 15.27 -17.39 -23.91
N GLY A 417 16.56 -17.75 -23.94
CA GLY A 417 17.40 -17.74 -25.14
C GLY A 417 16.76 -18.41 -26.38
N PRO A 418 16.24 -19.65 -26.29
CA PRO A 418 15.64 -20.36 -27.43
C PRO A 418 14.39 -19.67 -28.01
N PHE A 419 13.63 -18.95 -27.19
CA PHE A 419 12.38 -18.30 -27.57
C PHE A 419 12.56 -16.83 -27.94
N ALA A 420 13.76 -16.28 -27.76
CA ALA A 420 14.04 -14.86 -27.89
C ALA A 420 13.63 -14.30 -29.26
N HIS A 421 13.94 -14.99 -30.36
CA HIS A 421 13.57 -14.53 -31.70
C HIS A 421 12.05 -14.41 -31.88
N HIS A 422 11.29 -15.42 -31.42
CA HIS A 422 9.83 -15.42 -31.53
C HIS A 422 9.19 -14.30 -30.71
N ILE A 423 9.65 -14.08 -29.47
CA ILE A 423 9.13 -13.02 -28.60
C ILE A 423 9.47 -11.64 -29.19
N LEU A 424 10.71 -11.45 -29.66
CA LEU A 424 11.14 -10.18 -30.24
C LEU A 424 10.35 -9.85 -31.49
N GLN A 425 10.19 -10.80 -32.43
CA GLN A 425 9.42 -10.59 -33.66
C GLN A 425 7.96 -10.25 -33.36
N ALA A 426 7.30 -11.04 -32.51
CA ALA A 426 5.92 -10.77 -32.09
C ALA A 426 5.77 -9.38 -31.45
N SER A 427 6.77 -8.97 -30.65
CA SER A 427 6.79 -7.65 -30.03
C SER A 427 6.94 -6.53 -31.06
N GLN A 428 7.74 -6.72 -32.12
CA GLN A 428 7.86 -5.74 -33.20
C GLN A 428 6.54 -5.58 -33.97
N ASP A 429 5.91 -6.70 -34.29
CA ASP A 429 4.66 -6.72 -35.05
C ASP A 429 3.54 -6.05 -34.25
N ALA A 430 3.42 -6.37 -32.97
CA ALA A 430 2.43 -5.75 -32.07
C ALA A 430 2.65 -4.23 -31.93
N LEU A 431 3.90 -3.77 -31.88
CA LEU A 431 4.23 -2.33 -31.84
C LEU A 431 3.95 -1.62 -33.16
N ARG A 432 4.14 -2.28 -34.30
CA ARG A 432 3.83 -1.72 -35.63
C ARG A 432 2.33 -1.58 -35.87
N CYS A 433 1.53 -2.48 -35.32
CA CYS A 433 0.07 -2.44 -35.46
C CYS A 433 -0.57 -1.21 -34.79
N ASN A 434 0.11 -0.51 -33.87
CA ASN A 434 -0.37 0.68 -33.15
C ASN A 434 -1.76 0.51 -32.46
N GLN A 435 -2.14 -0.73 -32.13
CA GLN A 435 -3.39 -1.02 -31.42
C GLN A 435 -3.21 -1.03 -29.89
N LEU A 436 -1.96 -1.08 -29.43
CA LEU A 436 -1.60 -1.15 -28.02
C LEU A 436 -1.63 0.22 -27.34
N LYS A 437 -2.06 0.24 -26.07
CA LYS A 437 -2.00 1.43 -25.22
C LYS A 437 -0.56 1.70 -24.77
N LEU A 438 -0.27 2.95 -24.37
CA LEU A 438 1.06 3.35 -23.92
C LEU A 438 1.61 2.47 -22.78
N SER A 439 0.77 2.10 -21.81
CA SER A 439 1.17 1.20 -20.71
C SER A 439 1.59 -0.18 -21.19
N GLU A 440 0.93 -0.70 -22.23
CA GLU A 440 1.23 -2.01 -22.84
C GLU A 440 2.54 -1.94 -23.62
N CYS A 441 2.76 -0.88 -24.42
CA CYS A 441 4.02 -0.65 -25.13
C CYS A 441 5.22 -0.54 -24.17
N VAL A 442 5.03 0.15 -23.04
CA VAL A 442 6.04 0.34 -21.98
C VAL A 442 6.38 -1.01 -21.31
N ARG A 443 5.37 -1.87 -21.02
CA ARG A 443 5.60 -3.23 -20.52
C ARG A 443 6.30 -4.12 -21.55
N LEU A 444 5.92 -4.01 -22.82
CA LEU A 444 6.55 -4.77 -23.89
C LEU A 444 8.03 -4.37 -24.08
N MET A 445 8.38 -3.10 -23.88
CA MET A 445 9.79 -2.65 -23.86
C MET A 445 10.59 -3.20 -22.68
N TYR A 446 9.95 -3.44 -21.54
CA TYR A 446 10.60 -4.20 -20.46
C TYR A 446 10.94 -5.62 -20.92
N THR A 447 9.98 -6.33 -21.52
CA THR A 447 10.16 -7.69 -22.03
C THR A 447 11.27 -7.75 -23.08
N VAL A 448 11.27 -6.82 -24.04
CA VAL A 448 12.31 -6.73 -25.08
C VAL A 448 13.68 -6.49 -24.47
N GLY A 449 13.82 -5.57 -23.51
CA GLY A 449 15.11 -5.31 -22.86
C GLY A 449 15.68 -6.52 -22.13
N ARG A 450 14.85 -7.25 -21.39
CA ARG A 450 15.25 -8.48 -20.69
C ARG A 450 15.63 -9.61 -21.64
N VAL A 451 14.85 -9.82 -22.70
CA VAL A 451 15.14 -10.87 -23.71
C VAL A 451 16.41 -10.54 -24.49
N LEU A 452 16.61 -9.27 -24.87
CA LEU A 452 17.84 -8.82 -25.54
C LEU A 452 19.07 -9.01 -24.66
N ALA A 453 18.97 -8.82 -23.34
CA ALA A 453 20.10 -9.01 -22.43
C ALA A 453 20.69 -10.44 -22.43
N VAL A 454 19.94 -11.44 -22.92
CA VAL A 454 20.37 -12.86 -23.01
C VAL A 454 21.08 -13.17 -24.34
N LEU A 455 20.94 -12.31 -25.35
CA LEU A 455 21.45 -12.54 -26.71
C LEU A 455 22.91 -12.06 -26.87
N PRO A 456 23.64 -12.55 -27.90
CA PRO A 456 24.96 -12.03 -28.22
C PRO A 456 24.88 -10.60 -28.77
N MET A 457 25.95 -9.82 -28.56
CA MET A 457 26.02 -8.38 -28.88
C MET A 457 25.65 -8.05 -30.33
N GLU A 458 26.04 -8.88 -31.31
CA GLU A 458 25.71 -8.67 -32.72
C GLU A 458 24.20 -8.71 -32.97
N SER A 459 23.51 -9.71 -32.40
CA SER A 459 22.06 -9.83 -32.50
C SER A 459 21.36 -8.70 -31.76
N ILE A 460 21.86 -8.32 -30.57
CA ILE A 460 21.32 -7.19 -29.81
C ILE A 460 21.33 -5.93 -30.67
N MET A 461 22.48 -5.58 -31.24
CA MET A 461 22.60 -4.36 -32.03
C MET A 461 21.73 -4.39 -33.29
N ASN A 462 21.54 -5.54 -33.93
CA ASN A 462 20.64 -5.67 -35.07
C ASN A 462 19.19 -5.39 -34.68
N TYR A 463 18.70 -5.97 -33.59
CA TYR A 463 17.33 -5.72 -33.10
C TYR A 463 17.17 -4.30 -32.59
N LEU A 464 18.14 -3.75 -31.86
CA LEU A 464 18.11 -2.36 -31.41
C LEU A 464 18.09 -1.40 -32.60
N ASN A 465 18.89 -1.63 -33.64
CA ASN A 465 18.85 -0.77 -34.83
C ASN A 465 17.50 -0.88 -35.55
N GLN A 466 16.91 -2.06 -35.68
CA GLN A 466 15.61 -2.24 -36.32
C GLN A 466 14.44 -1.65 -35.51
N MET A 467 14.50 -1.73 -34.18
CA MET A 467 13.44 -1.27 -33.28
C MET A 467 13.57 0.19 -32.90
N LEU A 468 14.77 0.68 -32.59
CA LEU A 468 14.99 2.01 -32.05
C LEU A 468 15.22 3.09 -33.09
N MET A 469 15.86 2.78 -34.23
CA MET A 469 16.15 3.81 -35.24
C MET A 469 14.88 4.52 -35.74
N PRO A 470 13.77 3.82 -36.05
CA PRO A 470 12.53 4.49 -36.42
C PRO A 470 12.02 5.46 -35.34
N TYR A 471 12.16 5.11 -34.06
CA TYR A 471 11.75 5.98 -32.96
C TYR A 471 12.68 7.17 -32.74
N VAL A 472 13.99 7.02 -32.98
CA VAL A 472 14.96 8.12 -32.88
C VAL A 472 14.77 9.11 -34.02
N GLU A 473 14.53 8.61 -35.24
CA GLU A 473 14.21 9.44 -36.41
C GLU A 473 12.87 10.17 -36.21
N GLU A 474 11.85 9.46 -35.72
CA GLU A 474 10.55 10.06 -35.38
C GLU A 474 10.72 11.15 -34.30
N LEU A 475 11.50 10.91 -33.24
CA LEU A 475 11.80 11.92 -32.23
C LEU A 475 12.50 13.15 -32.83
N HIS A 476 13.43 12.96 -33.77
CA HIS A 476 14.10 14.07 -34.43
C HIS A 476 13.12 14.92 -35.26
N VAL A 477 12.21 14.27 -36.00
CA VAL A 477 11.14 14.95 -36.75
C VAL A 477 10.19 15.67 -35.80
N LEU A 478 9.73 15.01 -34.73
CA LEU A 478 8.78 15.57 -33.76
C LEU A 478 9.32 16.81 -33.04
N VAL A 479 10.64 16.91 -32.83
CA VAL A 479 11.29 18.09 -32.24
C VAL A 479 11.27 19.30 -33.16
N THR A 480 11.22 19.10 -34.48
CA THR A 480 11.18 20.19 -35.48
C THR A 480 9.77 20.71 -35.75
N LEU A 481 8.73 20.01 -35.29
CA LEU A 481 7.33 20.39 -35.50
C LEU A 481 6.86 21.40 -34.46
N GLU A 482 5.76 22.09 -34.77
CA GLU A 482 5.12 23.04 -33.86
C GLU A 482 4.63 22.35 -32.56
N ILE A 483 4.67 23.12 -31.46
CA ILE A 483 4.31 22.65 -30.12
C ILE A 483 2.79 22.42 -30.06
N ASN A 484 2.39 21.15 -30.13
CA ASN A 484 1.00 20.70 -30.08
C ASN A 484 0.80 19.60 -29.04
N THR A 485 -0.44 19.39 -28.59
CA THR A 485 -0.78 18.32 -27.64
C THR A 485 -0.51 16.92 -28.20
N VAL A 486 -0.69 16.74 -29.52
CA VAL A 486 -0.40 15.48 -30.22
C VAL A 486 1.11 15.22 -30.29
N THR A 487 1.92 16.24 -30.61
CA THR A 487 3.39 16.10 -30.64
C THR A 487 3.94 15.82 -29.24
N LYS A 488 3.38 16.48 -28.21
CA LYS A 488 3.69 16.20 -26.79
C LYS A 488 3.46 14.73 -26.45
N LEU A 489 2.27 14.19 -26.73
CA LEU A 489 1.92 12.80 -26.41
C LEU A 489 2.82 11.80 -27.16
N ALA A 490 3.15 12.09 -28.42
CA ALA A 490 4.07 11.28 -29.21
C ALA A 490 5.48 11.26 -28.58
N ILE A 491 6.06 12.42 -28.26
CA ILE A 491 7.37 12.53 -27.62
C ILE A 491 7.37 11.79 -26.27
N LEU A 492 6.36 12.01 -25.43
CA LEU A 492 6.22 11.32 -24.14
C LEU A 492 6.15 9.80 -24.31
N SER A 493 5.43 9.31 -25.31
CA SER A 493 5.29 7.88 -25.56
C SER A 493 6.64 7.24 -25.90
N ARG A 494 7.40 7.85 -26.82
CA ARG A 494 8.71 7.32 -27.27
C ARG A 494 9.77 7.41 -26.17
N LEU A 495 9.81 8.53 -25.43
CA LEU A 495 10.75 8.68 -24.33
C LEU A 495 10.45 7.68 -23.19
N LYS A 496 9.19 7.41 -22.85
CA LYS A 496 8.83 6.40 -21.85
C LYS A 496 9.22 4.98 -22.29
N MET A 497 9.03 4.65 -23.57
CA MET A 497 9.49 3.38 -24.15
C MET A 497 11.01 3.22 -24.06
N LEU A 498 11.77 4.25 -24.44
CA LEU A 498 13.23 4.28 -24.32
C LEU A 498 13.70 4.17 -22.87
N SER A 499 13.04 4.89 -21.96
CA SER A 499 13.35 4.88 -20.52
C SER A 499 13.26 3.47 -19.93
N MET A 500 12.19 2.72 -20.28
CA MET A 500 12.03 1.34 -19.82
C MET A 500 13.03 0.37 -20.44
N LEU A 501 13.35 0.54 -21.72
CA LEU A 501 14.35 -0.29 -22.37
C LEU A 501 15.73 -0.10 -21.71
N PHE A 502 16.12 1.13 -21.42
CA PHE A 502 17.37 1.42 -20.71
C PHE A 502 17.39 0.84 -19.30
N ALA A 503 16.26 0.85 -18.59
CA ALA A 503 16.16 0.28 -17.25
C ALA A 503 16.31 -1.26 -17.21
N THR A 504 16.12 -1.95 -18.33
CA THR A 504 16.02 -3.43 -18.37
C THR A 504 17.11 -4.10 -19.17
N LEU A 505 17.72 -3.41 -20.13
CA LEU A 505 18.80 -3.90 -20.98
C LEU A 505 20.14 -3.83 -20.25
N ASP A 506 20.34 -4.70 -19.26
CA ASP A 506 21.63 -4.89 -18.59
C ASP A 506 22.30 -6.17 -19.06
N VAL A 507 23.36 -6.02 -19.86
CA VAL A 507 24.18 -7.15 -20.31
C VAL A 507 25.24 -7.39 -19.24
N GLN A 508 24.88 -8.12 -18.18
CA GLN A 508 25.85 -8.57 -17.17
C GLN A 508 26.62 -9.77 -17.72
N GLY A 509 27.80 -9.50 -18.29
CA GLY A 509 28.74 -10.55 -18.66
C GLY A 509 29.63 -10.94 -17.49
N GLU A 510 29.53 -12.17 -17.00
CA GLU A 510 30.62 -12.77 -16.22
C GLU A 510 31.84 -12.95 -17.14
N GLY A 511 32.90 -12.16 -16.95
CA GLY A 511 34.20 -12.29 -17.64
C GLY A 511 34.63 -11.11 -18.52
N ASP A 512 35.57 -11.36 -19.44
CA ASP A 512 36.28 -10.40 -20.33
C ASP A 512 35.37 -9.51 -21.24
N ILE A 513 34.04 -9.68 -21.17
CA ILE A 513 33.01 -8.86 -21.84
C ILE A 513 32.98 -7.42 -21.29
N SER A 514 33.58 -7.17 -20.13
CA SER A 514 33.80 -5.83 -19.54
C SER A 514 34.59 -4.84 -20.41
N ARG A 515 35.22 -5.30 -21.51
CA ARG A 515 35.94 -4.43 -22.46
C ARG A 515 35.06 -3.83 -23.56
N PHE A 516 33.87 -4.36 -23.81
CA PHE A 516 32.99 -3.85 -24.87
C PHE A 516 31.96 -2.87 -24.30
N PRO A 517 31.66 -1.77 -25.01
CA PRO A 517 30.67 -0.80 -24.55
C PRO A 517 29.30 -1.46 -24.51
N GLN A 518 28.59 -1.33 -23.38
CA GLN A 518 27.22 -1.82 -23.29
C GLN A 518 26.33 -1.19 -24.39
N PRO A 519 25.33 -1.93 -24.91
CA PRO A 519 24.43 -1.42 -25.94
C PRO A 519 23.76 -0.09 -25.55
N VAL A 520 23.37 0.04 -24.27
CA VAL A 520 22.75 1.26 -23.72
C VAL A 520 23.68 2.47 -23.87
N PHE A 521 24.99 2.31 -23.70
CA PHE A 521 25.97 3.39 -23.86
C PHE A 521 25.99 3.90 -25.30
N LEU A 522 26.05 2.99 -26.27
CA LEU A 522 26.08 3.32 -27.70
C LEU A 522 24.79 4.02 -28.16
N VAL A 523 23.64 3.56 -27.65
CA VAL A 523 22.35 4.17 -27.95
C VAL A 523 22.24 5.54 -27.26
N LEU A 524 22.65 5.66 -26.01
CA LEU A 524 22.63 6.93 -25.27
C LEU A 524 23.47 8.00 -25.98
N GLN A 525 24.67 7.65 -26.45
CA GLN A 525 25.53 8.57 -27.21
C GLN A 525 24.84 9.15 -28.45
N ARG A 526 24.01 8.36 -29.14
CA ARG A 526 23.24 8.81 -30.32
C ARG A 526 22.03 9.66 -29.95
N ILE A 527 21.41 9.40 -28.80
CA ILE A 527 20.15 10.06 -28.38
C ILE A 527 20.40 11.35 -27.59
N LEU A 528 21.56 11.52 -26.93
CA LEU A 528 21.90 12.71 -26.15
C LEU A 528 21.69 14.05 -26.91
N PRO A 529 22.12 14.20 -28.18
CA PRO A 529 21.85 15.42 -28.95
C PRO A 529 20.35 15.69 -29.15
N VAL A 530 19.55 14.64 -29.35
CA VAL A 530 18.09 14.74 -29.49
C VAL A 530 17.46 15.16 -28.16
N ILE A 531 17.92 14.59 -27.05
CA ILE A 531 17.49 14.99 -25.70
C ILE A 531 17.79 16.47 -25.44
N GLN A 532 18.99 16.93 -25.80
CA GLN A 532 19.36 18.34 -25.64
C GLN A 532 18.43 19.25 -26.45
N ALA A 533 18.07 18.88 -27.69
CA ALA A 533 17.11 19.62 -28.50
C ALA A 533 15.70 19.61 -27.89
N ILE A 534 15.25 18.48 -27.32
CA ILE A 534 13.97 18.39 -26.61
C ILE A 534 13.93 19.34 -25.41
N VAL A 535 14.97 19.34 -24.57
CA VAL A 535 15.06 20.22 -23.39
C VAL A 535 15.00 21.69 -23.79
N HIS A 536 15.55 22.05 -24.94
CA HIS A 536 15.51 23.41 -25.46
C HIS A 536 14.13 23.87 -25.93
N VAL A 537 13.40 23.01 -26.63
CA VAL A 537 12.10 23.34 -27.22
C VAL A 537 10.97 23.19 -26.18
N TRP A 538 11.07 22.19 -25.31
CA TRP A 538 10.02 21.80 -24.35
C TRP A 538 10.34 22.17 -22.90
N CYS A 539 11.21 23.16 -22.66
CA CYS A 539 11.58 23.58 -21.30
C CYS A 539 10.39 24.00 -20.44
N SER A 540 9.32 24.52 -21.06
CA SER A 540 8.10 24.95 -20.36
C SER A 540 7.23 23.81 -19.85
N ASP A 541 7.38 22.60 -20.39
CA ASP A 541 6.52 21.46 -20.07
C ASP A 541 7.17 20.53 -19.03
N ALA A 542 6.69 20.61 -17.80
CA ALA A 542 7.22 19.81 -16.69
C ALA A 542 7.17 18.29 -16.94
N GLN A 543 6.15 17.79 -17.65
CA GLN A 543 5.99 16.35 -17.88
C GLN A 543 7.03 15.80 -18.87
N VAL A 544 7.35 16.57 -19.92
CA VAL A 544 8.34 16.15 -20.92
C VAL A 544 9.73 16.10 -20.28
N ILE A 545 10.07 17.15 -19.53
CA ILE A 545 11.36 17.26 -18.84
C ILE A 545 11.51 16.19 -17.75
N GLU A 546 10.45 15.86 -17.01
CA GLU A 546 10.46 14.76 -16.04
C GLU A 546 10.80 13.42 -16.71
N VAL A 547 10.17 13.11 -17.86
CA VAL A 547 10.46 11.88 -18.60
C VAL A 547 11.89 11.90 -19.14
N VAL A 548 12.39 13.03 -19.64
CA VAL A 548 13.79 13.16 -20.05
C VAL A 548 14.75 12.84 -18.89
N CYS A 549 14.51 13.43 -17.71
CA CYS A 549 15.29 13.11 -16.52
C CYS A 549 15.18 11.63 -16.14
N SER A 550 14.01 10.99 -16.31
CA SER A 550 13.83 9.55 -16.08
C SER A 550 14.66 8.68 -17.02
N VAL A 551 14.76 9.06 -18.30
CA VAL A 551 15.58 8.34 -19.30
C VAL A 551 17.04 8.37 -18.90
N LEU A 552 17.55 9.56 -18.55
CA LEU A 552 18.93 9.73 -18.08
C LEU A 552 19.18 9.00 -16.76
N LYS A 553 18.23 9.03 -15.84
CA LYS A 553 18.27 8.33 -14.55
C LYS A 553 18.40 6.82 -14.72
N ASN A 554 17.55 6.24 -15.56
CA ASN A 554 17.54 4.81 -15.83
C ASN A 554 18.79 4.37 -16.60
N ALA A 555 19.25 5.16 -17.58
CA ALA A 555 20.49 4.88 -18.28
C ALA A 555 21.71 4.86 -17.34
N VAL A 556 21.81 5.80 -16.40
CA VAL A 556 22.89 5.84 -15.40
C VAL A 556 22.78 4.70 -14.39
N ALA A 557 21.55 4.34 -13.98
CA ALA A 557 21.33 3.21 -13.07
C ALA A 557 21.81 1.88 -13.66
N THR A 558 21.61 1.68 -14.98
CA THR A 558 22.04 0.47 -15.68
C THR A 558 23.53 0.48 -16.01
N LEU A 559 24.06 1.59 -16.54
CA LEU A 559 25.45 1.68 -16.99
C LEU A 559 26.47 1.77 -15.84
N LEU A 560 26.06 2.26 -14.67
CA LEU A 560 26.95 2.51 -13.53
C LEU A 560 28.25 3.21 -13.96
N ASP A 561 29.41 2.66 -13.60
CA ASP A 561 30.74 3.22 -13.93
C ASP A 561 31.01 3.35 -15.44
N GLN A 562 30.33 2.58 -16.31
CA GLN A 562 30.51 2.71 -17.76
C GLN A 562 29.95 4.02 -18.32
N SER A 563 29.10 4.74 -17.56
CA SER A 563 28.57 6.03 -17.99
C SER A 563 29.51 7.21 -17.75
N LEU A 564 30.64 7.02 -17.05
CA LEU A 564 31.62 8.08 -16.74
C LEU A 564 31.96 9.03 -17.91
N PRO A 565 32.18 8.56 -19.16
CA PRO A 565 32.49 9.43 -20.29
C PRO A 565 31.36 10.41 -20.65
N LEU A 566 30.10 10.04 -20.40
CA LEU A 566 28.91 10.81 -20.76
C LEU A 566 28.38 11.66 -19.60
N VAL A 567 28.88 11.47 -18.37
CA VAL A 567 28.40 12.21 -17.18
C VAL A 567 28.54 13.72 -17.38
N ALA A 568 29.62 14.20 -18.01
CA ALA A 568 29.80 15.63 -18.25
C ALA A 568 28.66 16.21 -19.09
N ASP A 569 28.35 15.58 -20.23
CA ASP A 569 27.27 16.02 -21.13
C ASP A 569 25.90 15.96 -20.44
N MET A 570 25.64 14.88 -19.69
CA MET A 570 24.39 14.71 -18.95
C MET A 570 24.21 15.77 -17.85
N THR A 571 25.27 16.11 -17.12
CA THR A 571 25.22 17.17 -16.10
C THR A 571 25.01 18.55 -16.72
N GLN A 572 25.57 18.82 -17.91
CA GLN A 572 25.31 20.07 -18.62
C GLN A 572 23.86 20.18 -19.07
N ILE A 573 23.27 19.11 -19.61
CA ILE A 573 21.85 19.05 -19.96
C ILE A 573 20.98 19.32 -18.72
N LEU A 574 21.32 18.70 -17.58
CA LEU A 574 20.60 18.88 -16.32
C LEU A 574 20.67 20.34 -15.83
N VAL A 575 21.87 20.92 -15.75
CA VAL A 575 22.05 22.31 -15.32
C VAL A 575 21.30 23.27 -16.23
N LYS A 576 21.38 23.06 -17.55
CA LYS A 576 20.67 23.88 -18.53
C LYS A 576 19.15 23.77 -18.40
N SER A 577 18.64 22.56 -18.19
CA SER A 577 17.21 22.33 -17.91
C SER A 577 16.76 23.12 -16.70
N TYR A 578 17.53 23.03 -15.60
CA TYR A 578 17.22 23.69 -14.35
C TYR A 578 17.33 25.21 -14.41
N GLN A 579 18.26 25.75 -15.21
CA GLN A 579 18.40 27.19 -15.46
C GLN A 579 17.23 27.76 -16.26
N LEU A 580 16.67 26.99 -17.20
CA LEU A 580 15.51 27.43 -18.00
C LEU A 580 14.23 27.42 -17.17
N GLN A 581 13.97 26.31 -16.46
CA GLN A 581 12.84 26.18 -15.57
C GLN A 581 13.19 25.22 -14.42
N PRO A 582 13.17 25.67 -13.16
CA PRO A 582 13.43 24.79 -12.02
C PRO A 582 12.33 23.74 -11.83
N HIS A 583 12.72 22.47 -11.66
CA HIS A 583 11.78 21.36 -11.46
C HIS A 583 12.37 20.25 -10.56
N PRO A 584 11.54 19.47 -9.84
CA PRO A 584 12.02 18.44 -8.89
C PRO A 584 12.86 17.32 -9.53
N ALA A 585 12.48 16.87 -10.73
CA ALA A 585 13.13 15.73 -11.40
C ALA A 585 14.64 15.94 -11.69
N ALA A 586 15.08 17.18 -11.91
CA ALA A 586 16.50 17.50 -12.09
C ALA A 586 17.27 17.33 -10.78
N LEU A 587 16.68 17.72 -9.64
CA LEU A 587 17.29 17.55 -8.33
C LEU A 587 17.39 16.08 -7.95
N ASP A 588 16.40 15.27 -8.31
CA ASP A 588 16.44 13.82 -8.13
C ASP A 588 17.51 13.14 -9.01
N LEU A 589 17.67 13.59 -10.25
CA LEU A 589 18.73 13.10 -11.13
C LEU A 589 20.11 13.53 -10.61
N ALA A 590 20.26 14.77 -10.16
CA ALA A 590 21.49 15.28 -9.54
C ALA A 590 21.84 14.48 -8.28
N ARG A 591 20.84 14.09 -7.49
CA ARG A 591 21.01 13.23 -6.31
C ARG A 591 21.63 11.90 -6.68
N GLN A 592 21.17 11.25 -7.75
CA GLN A 592 21.77 10.00 -8.22
C GLN A 592 23.22 10.20 -8.70
N PHE A 593 23.48 11.26 -9.48
CA PHE A 593 24.85 11.59 -9.93
C PHE A 593 25.81 11.80 -8.76
N VAL A 594 25.44 12.61 -7.77
CA VAL A 594 26.30 12.91 -6.63
C VAL A 594 26.52 11.67 -5.76
N ILE A 595 25.53 10.79 -5.63
CA ILE A 595 25.67 9.54 -4.87
C ILE A 595 26.63 8.57 -5.54
N MET A 596 26.53 8.42 -6.85
CA MET A 596 27.37 7.47 -7.60
C MET A 596 28.79 8.00 -7.79
N TYR A 597 28.92 9.28 -8.18
CA TYR A 597 30.20 9.85 -8.61
C TYR A 597 30.85 10.79 -7.59
N GLY A 598 30.18 11.09 -6.47
CA GLY A 598 30.71 11.99 -5.45
C GLY A 598 31.99 11.48 -4.75
N ARG A 599 32.33 10.19 -4.86
CA ARG A 599 33.59 9.61 -4.34
C ARG A 599 34.66 9.46 -5.42
N ASN A 600 34.32 9.62 -6.69
CA ASN A 600 35.22 9.37 -7.81
C ASN A 600 36.13 10.57 -8.07
N LYS A 601 37.44 10.41 -7.84
CA LYS A 601 38.45 11.49 -7.88
C LYS A 601 38.42 12.34 -9.15
N SER A 602 38.09 11.76 -10.31
CA SER A 602 38.01 12.47 -11.59
C SER A 602 36.78 13.38 -11.73
N HIS A 603 35.66 13.04 -11.08
CA HIS A 603 34.37 13.75 -11.24
C HIS A 603 33.91 14.51 -9.99
N VAL A 604 34.64 14.45 -8.87
CA VAL A 604 34.30 15.23 -7.66
C VAL A 604 34.13 16.73 -7.97
N LYS A 605 35.02 17.32 -8.77
CA LYS A 605 34.93 18.74 -9.17
C LYS A 605 33.68 19.06 -10.00
N LEU A 606 33.29 18.13 -10.89
CA LEU A 606 32.08 18.25 -11.69
C LEU A 606 30.83 18.20 -10.78
N MET A 607 30.81 17.28 -9.81
CA MET A 607 29.71 17.16 -8.84
C MET A 607 29.61 18.36 -7.91
N GLN A 608 30.74 18.94 -7.49
CA GLN A 608 30.77 20.19 -6.71
C GLN A 608 30.17 21.34 -7.53
N SER A 609 30.62 21.50 -8.79
CA SER A 609 30.06 22.52 -9.69
C SER A 609 28.56 22.35 -9.89
N LEU A 610 28.09 21.11 -10.09
CA LEU A 610 26.66 20.79 -10.20
C LEU A 610 25.88 21.22 -8.96
N LEU A 611 26.36 20.87 -7.75
CA LEU A 611 25.68 21.27 -6.51
C LEU A 611 25.68 22.78 -6.29
N CYS A 612 26.77 23.48 -6.65
CA CYS A 612 26.85 24.93 -6.53
C CYS A 612 25.84 25.63 -7.43
N GLU A 613 25.75 25.23 -8.70
CA GLU A 613 24.78 25.80 -9.65
C GLU A 613 23.33 25.51 -9.24
N LEU A 614 23.03 24.28 -8.82
CA LEU A 614 21.67 23.95 -8.37
C LEU A 614 21.29 24.71 -7.10
N SER A 615 22.24 24.86 -6.17
CA SER A 615 22.01 25.58 -4.91
C SER A 615 21.89 27.09 -5.11
N SER A 616 22.65 27.68 -6.03
CA SER A 616 22.54 29.11 -6.32
C SER A 616 21.18 29.45 -6.94
N ILE A 617 20.70 28.61 -7.86
CA ILE A 617 19.40 28.76 -8.51
C ILE A 617 18.26 28.59 -7.49
N THR A 618 18.28 27.55 -6.64
CA THR A 618 17.26 27.35 -5.60
C THR A 618 17.27 28.47 -4.56
N LEU A 619 18.45 28.91 -4.13
CA LEU A 619 18.56 30.02 -3.17
C LEU A 619 18.04 31.34 -3.76
N HIS A 620 18.32 31.63 -5.03
CA HIS A 620 17.78 32.81 -5.72
C HIS A 620 16.25 32.79 -5.79
N MET A 621 15.64 31.61 -6.01
CA MET A 621 14.17 31.48 -5.96
C MET A 621 13.60 31.78 -4.58
N THR A 622 14.31 31.39 -3.52
CA THR A 622 13.88 31.60 -2.13
C THR A 622 14.29 32.96 -1.55
N ALA A 623 15.00 33.80 -2.31
CA ALA A 623 15.47 35.10 -1.84
C ALA A 623 14.36 36.17 -1.89
N PRO A 624 14.42 37.23 -1.04
CA PRO A 624 13.45 38.32 -1.07
C PRO A 624 13.43 39.02 -2.44
N PRO A 625 12.26 39.34 -3.03
CA PRO A 625 10.93 39.49 -2.42
C PRO A 625 10.03 38.23 -2.45
N HIS A 626 10.51 37.09 -2.95
CA HIS A 626 9.69 35.88 -3.15
C HIS A 626 9.43 35.04 -1.88
N CYS A 627 9.94 35.47 -0.72
CA CYS A 627 9.72 34.80 0.58
C CYS A 627 8.24 34.69 1.02
N GLN A 628 7.32 35.42 0.39
CA GLN A 628 5.88 35.31 0.69
C GLN A 628 5.23 34.08 0.03
N ASN A 629 5.84 33.51 -1.01
CA ASN A 629 5.29 32.41 -1.81
C ASN A 629 6.15 31.12 -1.74
N ILE A 630 6.81 30.86 -0.61
CA ILE A 630 7.64 29.64 -0.43
C ILE A 630 6.81 28.35 -0.62
N SER A 631 5.51 28.39 -0.33
CA SER A 631 4.57 27.28 -0.58
C SER A 631 4.42 26.92 -2.05
N GLU A 632 4.56 27.88 -2.98
CA GLU A 632 4.45 27.63 -4.43
C GLU A 632 5.60 26.76 -4.96
N TYR A 633 6.71 26.67 -4.21
CA TYR A 633 7.90 25.90 -4.57
C TYR A 633 8.15 24.73 -3.60
N SER A 634 7.14 24.32 -2.81
CA SER A 634 7.27 23.33 -1.73
C SER A 634 7.83 21.98 -2.20
N ASP A 635 7.45 21.55 -3.40
CA ASP A 635 7.85 20.33 -4.09
C ASP A 635 9.30 20.40 -4.62
N ILE A 636 9.74 21.57 -5.10
CA ILE A 636 11.16 21.80 -5.43
C ILE A 636 12.01 21.78 -4.17
N LEU A 637 11.55 22.44 -3.10
CA LEU A 637 12.24 22.48 -1.82
C LEU A 637 12.33 21.10 -1.18
N GLU A 638 11.29 20.28 -1.28
CA GLU A 638 11.31 18.89 -0.83
C GLU A 638 12.43 18.11 -1.53
N ALA A 639 12.47 18.13 -2.86
CA ALA A 639 13.50 17.44 -3.64
C ALA A 639 14.90 17.99 -3.34
N PHE A 640 15.03 19.30 -3.16
CA PHE A 640 16.28 19.98 -2.85
C PHE A 640 16.83 19.59 -1.47
N PHE A 641 16.00 19.61 -0.42
CA PHE A 641 16.43 19.19 0.91
C PHE A 641 16.70 17.69 0.97
N ASN A 642 15.97 16.86 0.21
CA ASN A 642 16.26 15.43 0.08
C ASN A 642 17.62 15.18 -0.60
N LEU A 643 17.97 15.95 -1.63
CA LEU A 643 19.31 15.95 -2.25
C LEU A 643 20.38 16.29 -1.20
N LEU A 644 20.28 17.45 -0.55
CA LEU A 644 21.27 17.91 0.43
C LEU A 644 21.40 16.96 1.62
N ALA A 645 20.27 16.44 2.14
CA ALA A 645 20.27 15.48 3.24
C ALA A 645 21.03 14.19 2.89
N GLN A 646 20.90 13.70 1.66
CA GLN A 646 21.60 12.50 1.21
C GLN A 646 23.08 12.75 0.95
N VAL A 647 23.43 13.93 0.41
CA VAL A 647 24.84 14.34 0.25
C VAL A 647 25.53 14.39 1.61
N LEU A 648 24.93 15.07 2.60
CA LEU A 648 25.46 15.13 3.97
C LEU A 648 25.60 13.75 4.63
N LYS A 649 24.70 12.82 4.33
CA LYS A 649 24.74 11.47 4.91
C LYS A 649 25.85 10.60 4.28
N LYS A 650 26.14 10.74 2.99
CA LYS A 650 27.07 9.84 2.25
C LYS A 650 28.46 10.43 2.00
N ASN A 651 28.55 11.74 1.81
CA ASN A 651 29.80 12.47 1.56
C ASN A 651 29.67 13.95 1.98
N ALA A 652 29.80 14.23 3.28
CA ALA A 652 29.72 15.59 3.82
C ALA A 652 30.89 16.50 3.39
N GLU A 653 32.07 15.91 3.12
CA GLU A 653 33.25 16.64 2.64
C GLU A 653 33.00 17.35 1.31
N LEU A 654 32.13 16.79 0.45
CA LEU A 654 31.81 17.37 -0.85
C LEU A 654 31.14 18.75 -0.72
N LEU A 655 30.33 18.97 0.32
CA LEU A 655 29.74 20.28 0.63
C LEU A 655 30.73 21.21 1.32
N ALA A 656 31.58 20.69 2.20
CA ALA A 656 32.57 21.49 2.92
C ALA A 656 33.73 21.98 2.04
N SER A 657 34.04 21.25 0.97
CA SER A 657 35.11 21.59 0.01
C SER A 657 34.64 22.48 -1.15
N ALA A 658 33.34 22.77 -1.23
CA ALA A 658 32.78 23.65 -2.25
C ALA A 658 32.86 25.12 -1.79
N GLU A 659 33.95 25.81 -2.13
CA GLU A 659 34.24 27.19 -1.68
C GLU A 659 33.17 28.22 -2.10
N SER A 660 32.43 27.97 -3.17
CA SER A 660 31.39 28.87 -3.68
C SER A 660 30.00 28.68 -3.06
N LEU A 661 29.83 27.73 -2.12
CA LEU A 661 28.53 27.40 -1.56
C LEU A 661 28.22 28.23 -0.31
N GLU A 662 27.14 29.00 -0.34
CA GLU A 662 26.68 29.81 0.80
C GLU A 662 25.95 28.95 1.85
N LEU A 663 26.72 28.19 2.64
CA LEU A 663 26.21 27.26 3.66
C LEU A 663 25.26 27.90 4.67
N GLU A 664 25.49 29.17 5.03
CA GLU A 664 24.63 29.90 5.97
C GLU A 664 23.23 30.13 5.39
N LYS A 665 23.13 30.52 4.11
CA LYS A 665 21.84 30.74 3.44
C LYS A 665 21.07 29.43 3.24
N LEU A 666 21.77 28.32 2.98
CA LEU A 666 21.15 26.99 2.93
C LEU A 666 20.53 26.60 4.28
N PHE A 667 21.24 26.84 5.38
CA PHE A 667 20.74 26.55 6.71
C PHE A 667 19.54 27.45 7.07
N GLN A 668 19.59 28.74 6.73
CA GLN A 668 18.46 29.66 6.90
C GLN A 668 17.24 29.26 6.06
N CYS A 669 17.45 28.85 4.80
CA CYS A 669 16.39 28.32 3.93
C CYS A 669 15.73 27.09 4.56
N GLY A 670 16.52 26.17 5.13
CA GLY A 670 16.00 25.03 5.90
C GLY A 670 15.10 25.46 7.07
N ILE A 671 15.51 26.45 7.86
CA ILE A 671 14.72 26.98 8.97
C ILE A 671 13.38 27.58 8.47
N LEU A 672 13.40 28.32 7.36
CA LEU A 672 12.19 28.90 6.78
C LEU A 672 11.24 27.81 6.26
N ALA A 673 11.78 26.76 5.64
CA ALA A 673 11.00 25.63 5.15
C ALA A 673 10.30 24.81 6.26
N LEU A 674 10.71 24.94 7.53
CA LEU A 674 10.00 24.33 8.66
C LEU A 674 8.64 25.01 8.96
N SER A 675 8.40 26.22 8.45
CA SER A 675 7.13 26.94 8.62
C SER A 675 6.09 26.66 7.54
N VAL A 676 6.47 25.93 6.52
CA VAL A 676 5.64 25.61 5.36
C VAL A 676 4.56 24.59 5.78
N PRO A 677 3.30 24.73 5.33
CA PRO A 677 2.22 23.83 5.74
C PRO A 677 2.38 22.39 5.20
N GLU A 678 3.08 22.21 4.09
CA GLU A 678 3.30 20.93 3.42
C GLU A 678 4.20 20.00 4.26
N ALA A 679 3.61 18.91 4.76
CA ALA A 679 4.28 17.99 5.69
C ALA A 679 5.53 17.30 5.10
N LEU A 680 5.54 17.04 3.79
CA LEU A 680 6.67 16.39 3.10
C LEU A 680 7.89 17.31 3.03
N THR A 681 7.69 18.59 2.70
CA THR A 681 8.74 19.61 2.70
C THR A 681 9.33 19.82 4.09
N VAL A 682 8.49 19.86 5.14
CA VAL A 682 8.96 19.97 6.53
C VAL A 682 9.78 18.74 6.95
N LYS A 683 9.37 17.54 6.53
CA LYS A 683 10.10 16.30 6.79
C LYS A 683 11.45 16.29 6.06
N ALA A 684 11.50 16.72 4.80
CA ALA A 684 12.74 16.81 4.03
C ALA A 684 13.70 17.85 4.62
N SER A 685 13.20 19.05 4.97
CA SER A 685 13.98 20.10 5.64
C SER A 685 14.50 19.64 7.00
N SER A 686 13.66 19.00 7.83
CA SER A 686 14.10 18.43 9.09
C SER A 686 15.18 17.36 8.90
N SER A 687 15.03 16.46 7.92
CA SER A 687 16.07 15.46 7.62
C SER A 687 17.38 16.10 7.18
N PHE A 688 17.33 17.17 6.38
CA PHE A 688 18.51 17.94 6.00
C PHE A 688 19.19 18.54 7.24
N LEU A 689 18.45 19.25 8.08
CA LEU A 689 18.96 19.90 9.29
C LEU A 689 19.50 18.87 10.31
N VAL A 690 18.84 17.72 10.50
CA VAL A 690 19.32 16.60 11.34
C VAL A 690 20.69 16.10 10.84
N ASN A 691 20.82 15.87 9.53
CA ASN A 691 22.08 15.40 8.96
C ASN A 691 23.17 16.48 9.03
N PHE A 692 22.81 17.75 8.80
CA PHE A 692 23.73 18.90 8.90
C PHE A 692 24.28 19.03 10.33
N ILE A 693 23.40 18.99 11.34
CA ILE A 693 23.78 19.06 12.75
C ILE A 693 24.60 17.84 13.15
N SER A 694 24.25 16.65 12.66
CA SER A 694 24.99 15.41 12.97
C SER A 694 26.44 15.44 12.50
N GLN A 695 26.68 16.01 11.31
CA GLN A 695 28.01 16.15 10.70
C GLN A 695 28.78 17.38 11.17
N SER A 696 28.11 18.35 11.80
CA SER A 696 28.75 19.58 12.30
C SER A 696 29.84 19.35 13.34
N THR A 697 29.87 18.20 14.02
CA THR A 697 30.94 17.86 14.97
C THR A 697 32.26 17.50 14.28
N GLU A 698 32.23 17.11 13.01
CA GLU A 698 33.39 16.64 12.27
C GLU A 698 33.97 17.73 11.35
N LEU A 699 33.14 18.69 10.92
CA LEU A 699 33.51 19.73 9.95
C LEU A 699 33.36 21.14 10.56
N ALA A 700 34.47 21.86 10.72
CA ALA A 700 34.52 23.17 11.39
C ALA A 700 33.65 24.24 10.72
N LEU A 701 33.51 24.22 9.39
CA LEU A 701 32.65 25.15 8.64
C LEU A 701 31.16 24.92 8.91
N LEU A 702 30.73 23.68 9.13
CA LEU A 702 29.34 23.38 9.49
C LEU A 702 29.09 23.73 10.96
N PHE A 703 30.09 23.55 11.83
CA PHE A 703 30.02 23.92 13.23
C PHE A 703 29.75 25.41 13.43
N SER A 704 30.46 26.28 12.72
CA SER A 704 30.28 27.74 12.84
C SER A 704 28.86 28.17 12.46
N VAL A 705 28.29 27.61 11.39
CA VAL A 705 26.92 27.89 10.94
C VAL A 705 25.88 27.41 11.94
N VAL A 706 26.06 26.24 12.56
CA VAL A 706 25.14 25.75 13.60
C VAL A 706 25.18 26.64 14.84
N GLN A 707 26.36 27.14 15.23
CA GLN A 707 26.47 28.03 16.39
C GLN A 707 25.87 29.42 16.13
N SER A 708 26.02 29.97 14.92
CA SER A 708 25.44 31.29 14.57
C SER A 708 23.91 31.24 14.45
N ASN A 709 23.36 30.15 13.89
CA ASN A 709 21.94 30.09 13.51
C ASN A 709 21.10 29.16 14.42
N GLY A 710 21.72 28.50 15.40
CA GLY A 710 21.05 27.53 16.29
C GLY A 710 19.96 28.12 17.18
N GLU A 711 20.07 29.38 17.56
CA GLU A 711 19.02 30.10 18.31
C GLU A 711 17.76 30.30 17.44
N SER A 712 17.94 30.72 16.18
CA SER A 712 16.84 30.89 15.22
C SER A 712 16.11 29.57 14.93
N LEU A 713 16.85 28.46 14.80
CA LEU A 713 16.28 27.13 14.66
C LEU A 713 15.47 26.72 15.90
N THR A 714 16.00 26.95 17.10
CA THR A 714 15.32 26.61 18.36
C THR A 714 14.01 27.41 18.50
N LEU A 715 14.06 28.72 18.21
CA LEU A 715 12.89 29.59 18.22
C LEU A 715 11.82 29.09 17.23
N ARG A 716 12.23 28.71 16.02
CA ARG A 716 11.31 28.18 15.01
C ARG A 716 10.66 26.87 15.45
N ILE A 717 11.42 25.94 16.02
CA ILE A 717 10.90 24.67 16.54
C ILE A 717 9.84 24.94 17.62
N LEU A 718 10.11 25.85 18.57
CA LEU A 718 9.16 26.16 19.64
C LEU A 718 7.87 26.81 19.13
N ARG A 719 7.97 27.73 18.16
CA ARG A 719 6.79 28.33 17.51
C ARG A 719 5.93 27.29 16.80
N ASN A 720 6.57 26.36 16.09
CA ASN A 720 5.89 25.28 15.39
C ASN A 720 5.18 24.32 16.38
N ILE A 721 5.81 23.98 17.50
CA ILE A 721 5.20 23.20 18.60
C ILE A 721 4.03 23.97 19.24
N GLY A 722 4.19 25.28 19.38
CA GLY A 722 3.21 26.22 19.94
C GLY A 722 1.92 26.35 19.15
N GLY A 723 1.94 26.05 17.85
CA GLY A 723 0.74 25.97 17.03
C GLY A 723 0.87 26.50 15.61
N GLU A 724 2.03 27.06 15.21
CA GLU A 724 2.23 27.59 13.84
C GLU A 724 2.24 26.49 12.76
N SER A 725 2.53 25.24 13.13
CA SER A 725 2.59 24.10 12.20
C SER A 725 1.47 23.08 12.43
N PRO A 726 1.09 22.27 11.43
CA PRO A 726 0.17 21.15 11.63
C PRO A 726 0.77 20.09 12.57
N ARG A 727 -0.07 19.29 13.24
CA ARG A 727 0.40 18.31 14.24
C ARG A 727 1.22 17.17 13.62
N SER A 728 1.02 16.89 12.34
CA SER A 728 1.84 15.94 11.56
C SER A 728 3.32 16.33 11.52
N ALA A 729 3.63 17.63 11.64
CA ALA A 729 5.00 18.15 11.65
C ALA A 729 5.72 17.98 13.00
N LEU A 730 5.04 17.55 14.08
CA LEU A 730 5.65 17.44 15.41
C LEU A 730 6.72 16.35 15.50
N GLU A 731 6.56 15.26 14.76
CA GLU A 731 7.51 14.14 14.78
C GLU A 731 8.88 14.52 14.19
N PRO A 732 8.97 15.15 12.99
CA PRO A 732 10.23 15.70 12.48
C PRO A 732 10.89 16.74 13.40
N LEU A 733 10.10 17.52 14.14
CA LEU A 733 10.64 18.54 15.06
C LEU A 733 11.24 17.90 16.32
N ALA A 734 10.64 16.83 16.82
CA ALA A 734 11.20 16.05 17.93
C ALA A 734 12.56 15.42 17.55
N ASP A 735 12.71 14.95 16.31
CA ASP A 735 13.99 14.42 15.81
C ASP A 735 15.09 15.47 15.76
N LEU A 736 14.76 16.73 15.42
CA LEU A 736 15.69 17.86 15.46
C LEU A 736 16.14 18.14 16.89
N LEU A 737 15.20 18.24 17.84
CA LEU A 737 15.51 18.45 19.25
C LEU A 737 16.41 17.34 19.81
N LEU A 738 16.13 16.08 19.46
CA LEU A 738 16.95 14.93 19.87
C LEU A 738 18.38 15.06 19.34
N THR A 739 18.52 15.42 18.06
CA THR A 739 19.82 15.54 17.39
C THR A 739 20.63 16.71 17.95
N MET A 740 19.98 17.85 18.19
CA MET A 740 20.59 18.99 18.88
C MET A 740 21.03 18.63 20.29
N ASN A 741 20.20 17.90 21.06
CA ASN A 741 20.55 17.49 22.42
C ASN A 741 21.72 16.49 22.44
N LYS A 742 21.79 15.59 21.45
CA LYS A 742 22.86 14.60 21.33
C LYS A 742 24.22 15.23 20.95
N LYS A 743 24.23 16.25 20.09
CA LYS A 743 25.46 16.82 19.50
C LYS A 743 25.89 18.15 20.14
N HIS A 744 24.95 19.01 20.52
CA HIS A 744 25.17 20.36 21.04
C HIS A 744 24.35 20.61 22.32
N CYS A 745 24.45 19.72 23.32
CA CYS A 745 23.66 19.80 24.55
C CYS A 745 23.80 21.15 25.27
N ASP A 746 25.02 21.65 25.42
CA ASP A 746 25.29 22.89 26.15
C ASP A 746 24.71 24.12 25.42
N SER A 747 24.88 24.17 24.10
CA SER A 747 24.29 25.23 23.27
C SER A 747 22.76 25.14 23.24
N LEU A 748 22.17 23.94 23.12
CA LEU A 748 20.72 23.75 23.16
C LEU A 748 20.12 24.20 24.49
N SER A 749 20.76 23.88 25.62
CA SER A 749 20.33 24.35 26.94
C SER A 749 20.31 25.87 27.02
N ARG A 750 21.34 26.54 26.48
CA ARG A 750 21.37 28.00 26.38
C ARG A 750 20.24 28.52 25.49
N TRP A 751 20.10 28.01 24.26
CA TRP A 751 19.10 28.48 23.30
C TRP A 751 17.66 28.27 23.80
N LEU A 752 17.34 27.13 24.42
CA LEU A 752 16.01 26.88 24.98
C LEU A 752 15.68 27.87 26.10
N ASN A 753 16.63 28.11 27.01
CA ASN A 753 16.43 29.05 28.11
C ASN A 753 16.33 30.50 27.62
N THR A 754 17.11 30.89 26.60
CA THR A 754 17.02 32.23 26.00
C THR A 754 15.69 32.44 25.27
N THR A 755 15.28 31.48 24.44
CA THR A 755 14.07 31.59 23.59
C THR A 755 12.77 31.55 24.40
N ILE A 756 12.71 30.78 25.49
CA ILE A 756 11.54 30.74 26.37
C ILE A 756 11.34 32.06 27.14
N CYS A 757 12.42 32.78 27.41
CA CYS A 757 12.43 34.09 28.07
C CYS A 757 12.28 35.26 27.09
N SER A 758 12.31 35.03 25.77
CA SER A 758 12.25 36.08 24.75
C SER A 758 10.83 36.56 24.44
N GLU A 759 10.67 37.85 24.12
CA GLU A 759 9.43 38.45 23.58
C GLU A 759 9.54 38.68 22.06
N PRO A 760 8.50 38.42 21.24
CA PRO A 760 7.15 37.98 21.58
C PRO A 760 7.09 36.49 21.95
N GLN A 761 6.24 36.17 22.93
CA GLN A 761 6.16 34.84 23.54
C GLN A 761 5.65 33.79 22.54
N PRO A 762 6.45 32.77 22.18
CA PRO A 762 6.07 31.78 21.15
C PRO A 762 4.96 30.82 21.60
N LEU A 763 4.60 30.82 22.89
CA LEU A 763 3.74 29.82 23.54
C LEU A 763 2.66 30.45 24.44
N PRO A 764 1.71 31.24 23.89
CA PRO A 764 0.83 32.13 24.66
C PRO A 764 -0.08 31.42 25.69
N ARG A 765 -0.37 30.12 25.53
CA ARG A 765 -1.31 29.36 26.37
C ARG A 765 -0.67 28.48 27.45
N SER A 766 0.66 28.36 27.49
CA SER A 766 1.37 27.50 28.46
C SER A 766 1.83 28.30 29.70
N THR A 767 1.77 27.69 30.88
CA THR A 767 2.28 28.32 32.12
C THR A 767 3.82 28.28 32.19
N VAL A 768 4.42 29.18 32.95
CA VAL A 768 5.88 29.21 33.19
C VAL A 768 6.39 27.86 33.73
N SER A 769 5.65 27.26 34.68
CA SER A 769 5.97 25.94 35.23
C SER A 769 5.93 24.80 34.19
N GLN A 770 4.97 24.82 33.27
CA GLN A 770 4.87 23.82 32.19
C GLN A 770 6.02 23.94 31.20
N ARG A 771 6.47 25.16 30.90
CA ARG A 771 7.63 25.40 30.02
C ARG A 771 8.93 24.90 30.64
N GLU A 772 9.16 25.19 31.93
CA GLU A 772 10.34 24.69 32.64
C GLU A 772 10.36 23.15 32.74
N LEU A 773 9.20 22.53 32.96
CA LEU A 773 9.07 21.06 32.94
C LEU A 773 9.39 20.49 31.56
N PHE A 774 8.87 21.11 30.50
CA PHE A 774 9.17 20.70 29.12
C PHE A 774 10.67 20.76 28.82
N VAL A 775 11.36 21.86 29.15
CA VAL A 775 12.82 21.99 28.96
C VAL A 775 13.57 20.89 29.71
N LYS A 776 13.22 20.64 30.98
CA LYS A 776 13.84 19.58 31.78
C LYS A 776 13.64 18.20 31.15
N MET A 777 12.45 17.92 30.62
CA MET A 777 12.16 16.64 29.95
C MET A 777 12.93 16.52 28.63
N VAL A 778 12.97 17.56 27.81
CA VAL A 778 13.72 17.56 26.53
C VAL A 778 15.22 17.38 26.76
N LEU A 779 15.82 18.11 27.70
CA LEU A 779 17.26 18.02 27.99
C LEU A 779 17.66 16.66 28.58
N ARG A 780 16.75 15.99 29.32
CA ARG A 780 16.98 14.64 29.88
C ARG A 780 17.03 13.56 28.80
N GLU A 781 16.24 13.69 27.74
CA GLU A 781 16.11 12.65 26.71
C GLU A 781 17.15 12.83 25.59
N ARG A 782 18.21 11.99 25.60
CA ARG A 782 19.32 12.02 24.63
C ARG A 782 19.33 10.86 23.62
N ALA A 783 18.50 9.84 23.83
CA ALA A 783 18.48 8.62 23.00
C ALA A 783 17.07 8.09 22.71
N ASN A 784 16.10 8.31 23.60
CA ASN A 784 14.75 7.75 23.44
C ASN A 784 13.87 8.66 22.57
N LYS A 785 13.85 8.37 21.26
CA LYS A 785 13.02 9.08 20.28
C LYS A 785 11.53 9.04 20.59
N ARG A 786 10.98 7.86 20.95
CA ARG A 786 9.53 7.70 21.21
C ARG A 786 9.06 8.55 22.37
N LYS A 787 9.82 8.53 23.48
CA LYS A 787 9.48 9.31 24.67
C LYS A 787 9.58 10.81 24.45
N LEU A 788 10.55 11.27 23.66
CA LEU A 788 10.63 12.68 23.29
C LEU A 788 9.46 13.10 22.39
N GLN A 789 9.07 12.25 21.43
CA GLN A 789 7.89 12.49 20.59
C GLN A 789 6.61 12.59 21.44
N GLU A 790 6.39 11.69 22.39
CA GLU A 790 5.28 11.75 23.35
C GLU A 790 5.29 13.07 24.13
N THR A 791 6.44 13.45 24.69
CA THR A 791 6.62 14.70 25.44
C THR A 791 6.27 15.93 24.60
N VAL A 792 6.74 15.98 23.34
CA VAL A 792 6.44 17.07 22.40
C VAL A 792 4.96 17.08 22.02
N ARG A 793 4.35 15.90 21.84
CA ARG A 793 2.93 15.75 21.48
C ARG A 793 2.02 16.22 22.63
N GLU A 794 2.29 15.78 23.85
CA GLU A 794 1.61 16.24 25.07
C GLU A 794 1.76 17.75 25.27
N PHE A 795 2.98 18.28 25.13
CA PHE A 795 3.21 19.71 25.28
C PHE A 795 2.51 20.55 24.19
N SER A 796 2.46 20.06 22.94
CA SER A 796 1.71 20.74 21.87
C SER A 796 0.20 20.75 22.16
N LEU A 797 -0.37 19.70 22.76
CA LEU A 797 -1.78 19.70 23.18
C LEU A 797 -2.07 20.77 24.24
N ILE A 798 -1.14 20.97 25.19
CA ILE A 798 -1.21 22.06 26.17
C ILE A 798 -1.18 23.41 25.47
N CYS A 799 -0.23 23.62 24.56
CA CYS A 799 -0.06 24.89 23.84
C CYS A 799 -1.26 25.24 22.95
N ARG A 800 -1.95 24.23 22.42
CA ARG A 800 -3.17 24.40 21.61
C ARG A 800 -4.46 24.46 22.44
N GLY A 801 -4.42 24.14 23.74
CA GLY A 801 -5.60 24.15 24.63
C GLY A 801 -6.56 22.97 24.42
N LEU A 802 -6.05 21.82 23.98
CA LEU A 802 -6.85 20.64 23.63
C LEU A 802 -6.88 19.55 24.72
N VAL A 803 -6.28 19.84 25.87
CA VAL A 803 -6.18 18.92 27.00
C VAL A 803 -7.58 18.56 27.51
N GLY A 804 -7.92 17.27 27.52
CA GLY A 804 -9.19 16.76 28.07
C GLY A 804 -10.38 16.75 27.10
N THR A 805 -10.16 17.02 25.81
CA THR A 805 -11.19 16.84 24.77
C THR A 805 -11.25 15.39 24.30
N GLU A 806 -12.43 14.90 23.85
CA GLU A 806 -12.57 13.58 23.20
C GLU A 806 -11.59 13.41 22.01
N TYR A 807 -11.26 14.52 21.36
CA TYR A 807 -10.30 14.62 20.28
C TYR A 807 -8.84 14.33 20.71
N ALA A 808 -8.49 14.55 21.98
CA ALA A 808 -7.20 14.17 22.55
C ALA A 808 -7.16 12.70 22.98
N ALA A 809 -8.30 12.10 23.32
CA ALA A 809 -8.41 10.69 23.71
C ALA A 809 -8.21 9.73 22.53
N LYS A 810 -8.74 10.06 21.34
CA LYS A 810 -8.55 9.29 20.09
C LYS A 810 -7.10 9.24 19.56
N LEU A 811 -6.18 10.01 20.15
CA LEU A 811 -4.78 10.15 19.68
C LEU A 811 -3.75 9.48 20.61
N SER A 812 -4.20 8.84 21.70
CA SER A 812 -3.32 7.98 22.49
C SER A 812 -3.10 6.67 21.74
N PRO A 813 -1.87 6.16 21.56
CA PRO A 813 -1.61 4.87 20.90
C PRO A 813 -2.10 3.64 21.72
N TYR A 814 -2.96 3.87 22.70
CA TYR A 814 -3.60 2.88 23.57
C TYR A 814 -5.12 3.05 23.61
N PHE A 815 -5.72 3.45 22.49
CA PHE A 815 -7.15 3.31 22.25
C PHE A 815 -7.38 2.62 20.91
#